data_AF-A0A402A2K9-F1
#
_entry.id   AF-A0A402A2K9-F1
#
_cell.length_a   1.000
_cell.length_b   1.000
_cell.length_c   1.000
_cell.angle_alpha   90.00
_cell.angle_beta   90.00
_cell.angle_gamma   90.00
#
_symmetry.space_group_name_H-M   'P 1'
#
loop_
_entity.id
_entity.type
_entity.pdbx_description
1 polymer ?
#
loop_
_entity_poly.entity_id
_entity_poly.type
_entity_poly.pdbx_seq_one_letter_code
_entity_poly.pdbx_strand_id
1 'polypeptide(L)'
;MSHKNVRNTQLSQEEFTQVQHLLDQYSQIAESLHTSTTQADAEGALAPLLSQSEEVQIAVLKALSKETNTKAADVLTAMNALCPIKEVRKEARRALLQLEASKITSQWKPPVVQAPAVQMSISQPPRFWKGFVSQTRDEGEVQLILIWEQGYEYSEIRFLSFLLDYWQAGVKDFMADITSKTQVNERIRDLRSRIHQAGSDLVECTLAEGRRLLEEALSVNTWRAKQPHEDYRAALPQINKLLLQVPESEPGEDHQATFISPELEEAEVIINFLGGWSMGDYGLAYDLLAKESPVRDNLSREEWIQLHRAWADEAKPARLELGFVHERPQPQSALWVPTNVTSRTPKTKEIEIGWSLELSDTPLSGTISELPLGTSVNKETHRHWFWTSYQMTRENGAWRIQTITDEGARVQALSVETIQKRMKEYEDGIEKSIKELRDTDPQRFVDEVSWQLTQLLHLYDALLIQLPLDEQIYEEAYSSAILTGNPERILVYLERTYQRFQSNRGDILRRLGSTLVGLAYKEGNEHLTERNQHLLQRAEESLHEAISIDENGLGHMLLAELLMSMDREEEAEQEFIKAQQLHIEGEEAAAVEAGLGNIAMRREDMQAAIPHYQRVAEIDPRYPGVWFSLGFANRLLNDLDQAEGYYQRALQLEPGDIRIYAELTAIYMNTEQAQKARTILEQGIRTNPASAHLFALLASVLFEIGDKRGAQRRLDEAERLDPTLDIVQSVRQHIYSEKKK
;
A
#
# COMPACT_ATOMS: atom_id res chain seq x y z
N MET A 1 34.79 -19.92 43.16
CA MET A 1 35.09 -19.79 44.60
C MET A 1 35.37 -18.33 44.92
N SER A 2 34.54 -17.71 45.75
CA SER A 2 34.88 -16.56 46.60
C SER A 2 33.70 -16.34 47.54
N HIS A 3 33.85 -16.81 48.77
CA HIS A 3 32.89 -16.61 49.85
C HIS A 3 32.80 -15.11 50.19
N LYS A 4 31.60 -14.53 50.18
CA LYS A 4 31.29 -13.35 51.01
C LYS A 4 30.31 -13.77 52.09
N ASN A 5 30.85 -13.92 53.29
CA ASN A 5 30.18 -14.16 54.55
C ASN A 5 28.95 -13.25 54.73
N VAL A 6 27.77 -13.85 54.86
CA VAL A 6 26.63 -13.22 55.51
C VAL A 6 26.93 -13.23 57.00
N ARG A 7 27.42 -12.12 57.56
CA ARG A 7 27.45 -11.90 59.01
C ARG A 7 26.00 -11.71 59.46
N ASN A 8 25.39 -12.77 60.00
CA ASN A 8 24.24 -12.63 60.89
C ASN A 8 24.78 -12.20 62.27
N THR A 9 25.05 -10.91 62.43
CA THR A 9 25.39 -10.33 63.73
C THR A 9 24.09 -10.16 64.50
N GLN A 10 23.90 -10.94 65.57
CA GLN A 10 22.82 -10.68 66.53
C GLN A 10 23.15 -9.39 67.27
N LEU A 11 22.21 -8.44 67.29
CA LEU A 11 22.34 -7.19 68.05
C LEU A 11 22.57 -7.53 69.52
N SER A 12 23.51 -6.82 70.16
CA SER A 12 23.68 -6.88 71.62
C SER A 12 22.44 -6.33 72.34
N GLN A 13 22.29 -6.68 73.63
CA GLN A 13 21.15 -6.22 74.42
C GLN A 13 21.11 -4.68 74.58
N GLU A 14 22.27 -4.04 74.52
CA GLU A 14 22.42 -2.58 74.52
C GLU A 14 21.98 -1.98 73.18
N GLU A 15 22.43 -2.53 72.05
CA GLU A 15 22.00 -2.11 70.71
C GLU A 15 20.50 -2.32 70.48
N PHE A 16 19.93 -3.41 71.00
CA PHE A 16 18.49 -3.63 70.94
C PHE A 16 17.70 -2.55 71.70
N THR A 17 18.21 -2.12 72.86
CA THR A 17 17.60 -1.04 73.65
C THR A 17 17.69 0.29 72.90
N GLN A 18 18.81 0.57 72.22
CA GLN A 18 18.99 1.75 71.38
C GLN A 18 18.03 1.76 70.17
N VAL A 19 17.84 0.61 69.51
CA VAL A 19 16.88 0.48 68.41
C VAL A 19 15.46 0.79 68.88
N GLN A 20 15.02 0.25 70.01
CA GLN A 20 13.68 0.53 70.55
C GLN A 20 13.50 2.01 70.88
N HIS A 21 14.48 2.63 71.55
CA HIS A 21 14.44 4.05 71.87
C HIS A 21 14.34 4.95 70.61
N LEU A 22 15.04 4.60 69.53
CA LEU A 22 14.97 5.34 68.26
C LEU A 22 13.64 5.13 67.53
N LEU A 23 13.04 3.95 67.65
CA LEU A 23 11.69 3.68 67.14
C LEU A 23 10.60 4.40 67.93
N ASP A 24 10.83 4.77 69.19
CA ASP A 24 9.92 5.64 69.91
C ASP A 24 10.06 7.11 69.48
N GLN A 25 11.22 7.50 68.94
CA GLN A 25 11.55 8.90 68.63
C GLN A 25 11.49 9.28 67.15
N TYR A 26 11.40 8.34 66.20
CA TYR A 26 11.45 8.65 64.77
C TYR A 26 10.34 9.61 64.31
N SER A 27 9.18 9.62 64.98
CA SER A 27 8.10 10.55 64.67
C SER A 27 8.50 12.01 64.95
N GLN A 28 9.28 12.24 66.01
CA GLN A 28 9.83 13.58 66.33
C GLN A 28 10.96 13.96 65.37
N ILE A 29 11.76 12.98 64.93
CA ILE A 29 12.77 13.16 63.88
C ILE A 29 12.10 13.59 62.57
N ALA A 30 11.01 12.93 62.17
CA ALA A 30 10.25 13.29 60.98
C ALA A 30 9.67 14.71 61.05
N GLU A 31 9.12 15.10 62.20
CA GLU A 31 8.62 16.47 62.41
C GLU A 31 9.76 17.51 62.33
N SER A 32 10.93 17.19 62.89
CA SER A 32 12.12 18.05 62.82
C SER A 32 12.68 18.16 61.38
N LEU A 33 12.56 17.10 60.58
CA LEU A 33 12.91 17.12 59.16
C LEU A 33 12.03 18.10 58.38
N HIS A 34 10.72 18.14 58.65
CA HIS A 34 9.80 19.06 57.98
C HIS A 34 10.01 20.54 58.36
N THR A 35 10.64 20.82 59.49
CA THR A 35 11.02 22.19 59.90
C THR A 35 12.44 22.57 59.47
N SER A 36 13.19 21.65 58.87
CA SER A 36 14.57 21.87 58.41
C SER A 36 14.61 22.65 57.09
N THR A 37 15.39 23.74 57.02
CA THR A 37 15.48 24.58 55.82
C THR A 37 16.78 24.42 55.04
N THR A 38 17.83 23.92 55.70
CA THR A 38 19.14 23.65 55.09
C THR A 38 19.54 22.19 55.26
N GLN A 39 20.53 21.73 54.47
CA GLN A 39 21.07 20.38 54.63
C GLN A 39 21.66 20.15 56.03
N ALA A 40 22.30 21.17 56.62
CA ALA A 40 22.83 21.11 57.98
C ALA A 40 21.73 20.94 59.04
N ASP A 41 20.58 21.60 58.86
CA ASP A 41 19.42 21.43 59.75
C ASP A 41 18.87 20.00 59.67
N ALA A 42 18.77 19.45 58.45
CA ALA A 42 18.27 18.10 58.21
C ALA A 42 19.22 17.01 58.74
N GLU A 43 20.54 17.21 58.59
CA GLU A 43 21.56 16.36 59.22
C GLU A 43 21.50 16.45 60.75
N GLY A 44 21.22 17.64 61.29
CA GLY A 44 20.98 17.86 62.72
C GLY A 44 19.74 17.11 63.24
N ALA A 45 18.64 17.13 62.50
CA ALA A 45 17.43 16.37 62.82
C ALA A 45 17.69 14.85 62.83
N LEU A 46 18.54 14.36 61.92
CA LEU A 46 18.94 12.95 61.84
C LEU A 46 20.06 12.55 62.81
N ALA A 47 20.69 13.49 63.52
CA ALA A 47 21.85 13.21 64.38
C ALA A 47 21.64 12.06 65.38
N PRO A 48 20.44 11.87 65.99
CA PRO A 48 20.19 10.71 66.87
C PRO A 48 20.35 9.36 66.17
N LEU A 49 20.03 9.29 64.87
CA LEU A 49 20.19 8.09 64.03
C LEU A 49 21.61 7.97 63.46
N LEU A 50 22.17 9.07 62.95
CA LEU A 50 23.49 9.07 62.29
C LEU A 50 24.65 8.79 63.26
N SER A 51 24.46 9.05 64.55
CA SER A 51 25.45 8.79 65.60
C SER A 51 25.53 7.34 66.08
N GLN A 52 24.61 6.47 65.65
CA GLN A 52 24.57 5.06 66.04
C GLN A 52 25.50 4.18 65.21
N SER A 53 25.75 2.94 65.64
CA SER A 53 26.45 1.94 64.83
C SER A 53 25.69 1.62 63.53
N GLU A 54 26.41 1.16 62.51
CA GLU A 54 25.81 0.75 61.22
C GLU A 54 24.74 -0.32 61.43
N GLU A 55 24.97 -1.26 62.34
CA GLU A 55 24.07 -2.34 62.70
C GLU A 55 22.75 -1.82 63.30
N VAL A 56 22.81 -0.83 64.21
CA VAL A 56 21.63 -0.19 64.81
C VAL A 56 20.86 0.63 63.77
N GLN A 57 21.57 1.39 62.92
CA GLN A 57 20.93 2.15 61.84
C GLN A 57 20.17 1.22 60.88
N ILE A 58 20.80 0.15 60.40
CA ILE A 58 20.16 -0.83 59.51
C ILE A 58 18.95 -1.49 60.18
N ALA A 59 19.05 -1.83 61.47
CA ALA A 59 17.96 -2.45 62.22
C ALA A 59 16.74 -1.51 62.35
N VAL A 60 16.98 -0.22 62.61
CA VAL A 60 15.91 0.79 62.66
C VAL A 60 15.25 0.95 61.28
N LEU A 61 16.02 1.05 60.20
CA LEU A 61 15.46 1.19 58.84
C LEU A 61 14.57 0.00 58.44
N LYS A 62 14.97 -1.22 58.82
CA LYS A 62 14.18 -2.45 58.60
C LYS A 62 12.92 -2.51 59.45
N ALA A 63 12.91 -1.88 60.62
CA ALA A 63 11.72 -1.77 61.43
C ALA A 63 10.77 -0.70 60.85
N LEU A 64 11.30 0.45 60.43
CA LEU A 64 10.54 1.52 59.77
C LEU A 64 9.91 1.07 58.44
N SER A 65 10.49 0.10 57.73
CA SER A 65 9.88 -0.46 56.51
C SER A 65 8.59 -1.24 56.73
N LYS A 66 8.24 -1.55 57.99
CA LYS A 66 7.01 -2.23 58.39
C LYS A 66 5.96 -1.28 58.97
N GLU A 67 6.31 -0.01 59.16
CA GLU A 67 5.39 1.01 59.65
C GLU A 67 4.39 1.43 58.58
N THR A 68 3.20 1.85 58.98
CA THR A 68 2.12 2.21 58.05
C THR A 68 1.90 3.71 57.91
N ASN A 69 2.89 4.54 58.29
CA ASN A 69 2.75 6.00 58.30
C ASN A 69 3.79 6.71 57.41
N THR A 70 3.45 7.92 56.99
CA THR A 70 4.30 8.75 56.11
C THR A 70 5.56 9.25 56.82
N LYS A 71 5.54 9.39 58.15
CA LYS A 71 6.71 9.82 58.94
C LYS A 71 7.86 8.83 58.84
N ALA A 72 7.58 7.53 58.76
CA ALA A 72 8.58 6.51 58.48
C ALA A 72 9.20 6.69 57.09
N ALA A 73 8.38 6.96 56.07
CA ALA A 73 8.86 7.23 54.71
C ALA A 73 9.72 8.52 54.64
N ASP A 74 9.38 9.55 55.42
CA ASP A 74 10.16 10.79 55.51
C ASP A 74 11.57 10.53 56.08
N VAL A 75 11.66 9.79 57.20
CA VAL A 75 12.95 9.44 57.82
C VAL A 75 13.79 8.54 56.90
N LEU A 76 13.17 7.58 56.22
CA LEU A 76 13.87 6.72 55.26
C LEU A 76 14.40 7.53 54.06
N THR A 77 13.63 8.51 53.56
CA THR A 77 14.06 9.40 52.47
C THR A 77 15.24 10.25 52.89
N ALA A 78 15.19 10.81 54.10
CA ALA A 78 16.28 11.59 54.66
C ALA A 78 17.54 10.74 54.90
N MET A 79 17.40 9.52 55.43
CA MET A 79 18.51 8.58 55.60
C MET A 79 19.10 8.10 54.26
N ASN A 80 18.28 7.94 53.22
CA ASN A 80 18.76 7.62 51.88
C ASN A 80 19.56 8.78 51.26
N ALA A 81 19.13 10.02 51.48
CA ALA A 81 19.77 11.20 50.93
C ALA A 81 21.06 11.58 51.68
N LEU A 82 21.04 11.58 53.02
CA LEU A 82 22.04 12.26 53.86
C LEU A 82 22.99 11.32 54.61
N CYS A 83 22.68 10.03 54.75
CA CYS A 83 23.57 9.12 55.49
C CYS A 83 24.91 8.92 54.75
N PRO A 84 26.07 9.10 55.40
CA PRO A 84 27.37 8.92 54.75
C PRO A 84 27.68 7.43 54.47
N ILE A 85 27.04 6.51 55.18
CA ILE A 85 27.29 5.07 55.08
C ILE A 85 26.52 4.48 53.90
N LYS A 86 27.25 3.95 52.91
CA LYS A 86 26.69 3.44 51.65
C LYS A 86 25.68 2.30 51.86
N GLU A 87 25.95 1.36 52.76
CA GLU A 87 25.06 0.21 52.98
C GLU A 87 23.77 0.63 53.70
N VAL A 88 23.84 1.59 54.62
CA VAL A 88 22.65 2.21 55.26
C VAL A 88 21.78 2.92 54.21
N ARG A 89 22.36 3.68 53.27
CA ARG A 89 21.59 4.31 52.18
C ARG A 89 20.89 3.31 51.28
N LYS A 90 21.55 2.19 50.95
CA LYS A 90 20.94 1.11 50.17
C LYS A 90 19.78 0.48 50.91
N GLU A 91 19.92 0.24 52.21
CA GLU A 91 18.85 -0.34 53.00
C GLU A 91 17.67 0.64 53.15
N ALA A 92 17.94 1.94 53.34
CA ALA A 92 16.90 2.97 53.35
C ALA A 92 16.11 2.99 52.03
N ARG A 93 16.79 2.85 50.88
CA ARG A 93 16.13 2.75 49.57
C ARG A 93 15.26 1.50 49.45
N ARG A 94 15.71 0.35 49.95
CA ARG A 94 14.92 -0.89 49.93
C ARG A 94 13.69 -0.77 50.82
N ALA A 95 13.86 -0.20 52.01
CA ALA A 95 12.76 0.07 52.94
C ALA A 95 11.72 1.03 52.33
N LEU A 96 12.16 2.07 51.60
CA LEU A 96 11.28 2.98 50.87
C LEU A 96 10.46 2.27 49.80
N LEU A 97 11.11 1.47 48.95
CA LEU A 97 10.41 0.70 47.91
C LEU A 97 9.32 -0.22 48.49
N GLN A 98 9.54 -0.75 49.70
CA GLN A 98 8.56 -1.58 50.40
C GLN A 98 7.35 -0.76 50.91
N LEU A 99 7.58 0.46 51.40
CA LEU A 99 6.49 1.37 51.79
C LEU A 99 5.73 1.90 50.57
N GLU A 100 6.43 2.22 49.47
CA GLU A 100 5.84 2.67 48.20
C GLU A 100 4.96 1.57 47.57
N ALA A 101 5.40 0.31 47.62
CA ALA A 101 4.56 -0.83 47.22
C ALA A 101 3.27 -0.93 48.06
N SER A 102 3.29 -0.42 49.30
CA SER A 102 2.13 -0.32 50.19
C SER A 102 1.39 1.03 50.07
N LYS A 103 1.68 1.83 49.03
CA LYS A 103 1.13 3.17 48.75
C LYS A 103 1.41 4.23 49.83
N ILE A 104 2.48 4.07 50.60
CA ILE A 104 2.92 5.07 51.58
C ILE A 104 4.12 5.81 50.98
N THR A 105 3.97 7.11 50.71
CA THR A 105 5.01 7.94 50.08
C THR A 105 5.51 9.03 51.03
N SER A 106 6.80 9.36 50.90
CA SER A 106 7.42 10.47 51.64
C SER A 106 6.82 11.81 51.24
N GLN A 107 6.57 12.67 52.22
CA GLN A 107 6.17 14.06 52.04
C GLN A 107 7.36 15.02 52.18
N TRP A 108 8.43 14.59 52.85
CA TRP A 108 9.64 15.35 53.01
C TRP A 108 10.50 15.32 51.73
N LYS A 109 11.06 16.47 51.34
CA LYS A 109 11.98 16.63 50.22
C LYS A 109 13.30 17.22 50.71
N PRO A 110 14.46 16.70 50.26
CA PRO A 110 15.76 17.19 50.72
C PRO A 110 16.00 18.66 50.28
N PRO A 111 16.46 19.54 51.20
CA PRO A 111 16.79 20.92 50.87
C PRO A 111 18.01 20.96 49.92
N VAL A 112 17.80 21.44 48.69
CA VAL A 112 18.79 21.45 47.61
C VAL A 112 19.75 22.62 47.80
N VAL A 113 21.03 22.33 48.09
CA VAL A 113 22.14 23.20 47.69
C VAL A 113 22.83 22.53 46.51
N GLN A 114 22.73 23.15 45.32
CA GLN A 114 23.60 22.80 44.21
C GLN A 114 25.04 23.07 44.65
N ALA A 115 25.77 22.01 44.98
CA ALA A 115 27.22 22.11 45.04
C ALA A 115 27.69 22.60 43.65
N PRO A 116 28.64 23.55 43.58
CA PRO A 116 29.19 23.95 42.30
C PRO A 116 29.70 22.68 41.62
N ALA A 117 29.19 22.42 40.42
CA ALA A 117 29.66 21.33 39.61
C ALA A 117 31.17 21.47 39.49
N VAL A 118 31.91 20.54 40.10
CA VAL A 118 33.24 20.24 39.59
C VAL A 118 32.98 19.74 38.19
N GLN A 119 33.17 20.64 37.21
CA GLN A 119 33.36 20.25 35.82
C GLN A 119 34.58 19.34 35.80
N MET A 120 34.36 18.03 35.91
CA MET A 120 35.27 17.11 35.24
C MET A 120 35.02 17.33 33.75
N SER A 121 35.90 18.13 33.13
CA SER A 121 36.02 18.19 31.68
C SER A 121 36.36 16.78 31.18
N ILE A 122 35.34 16.04 30.80
CA ILE A 122 35.45 14.99 29.80
C ILE A 122 34.38 15.29 28.75
N SER A 123 34.57 16.38 28.01
CA SER A 123 33.77 16.68 26.82
C SER A 123 34.46 16.04 25.62
N GLN A 124 34.23 14.75 25.40
CA GLN A 124 34.30 14.25 24.04
C GLN A 124 32.89 14.38 23.45
N PRO A 125 32.63 15.37 22.57
CA PRO A 125 31.36 15.45 21.89
C PRO A 125 31.12 14.17 21.08
N PRO A 126 29.85 13.74 20.88
CA PRO A 126 29.54 12.60 20.03
C PRO A 126 30.22 12.73 18.68
N ARG A 127 31.01 11.74 18.30
CA ARG A 127 31.74 11.71 17.04
C ARG A 127 30.97 10.83 16.07
N PHE A 128 30.67 11.34 14.88
CA PHE A 128 30.08 10.51 13.83
C PHE A 128 31.04 9.36 13.50
N TRP A 129 30.52 8.13 13.58
CA TRP A 129 31.31 6.93 13.33
C TRP A 129 31.08 6.43 11.91
N LYS A 130 29.84 6.05 11.57
CA LYS A 130 29.45 5.53 10.25
C LYS A 130 27.96 5.76 9.97
N GLY A 131 27.63 5.84 8.69
CA GLY A 131 26.27 5.79 8.18
C GLY A 131 26.07 4.57 7.29
N PHE A 132 24.84 4.06 7.25
CA PHE A 132 24.43 3.03 6.32
C PHE A 132 23.09 3.39 5.69
N VAL A 133 22.92 3.06 4.42
CA VAL A 133 21.68 3.32 3.68
C VAL A 133 21.38 2.18 2.73
N SER A 134 20.10 1.84 2.58
CA SER A 134 19.66 0.86 1.58
C SER A 134 19.69 1.46 0.18
N GLN A 135 20.15 0.69 -0.81
CA GLN A 135 20.09 1.08 -2.22
C GLN A 135 18.72 0.79 -2.82
N THR A 136 17.69 1.40 -2.25
CA THR A 136 16.27 1.17 -2.58
C THR A 136 15.56 2.49 -2.87
N ARG A 137 16.29 3.53 -3.28
CA ARG A 137 15.73 4.87 -3.49
C ARG A 137 14.65 4.90 -4.58
N ASP A 138 14.78 4.04 -5.59
CA ASP A 138 13.82 3.78 -6.66
C ASP A 138 12.53 3.09 -6.18
N GLU A 139 12.61 2.32 -5.10
CA GLU A 139 11.43 1.70 -4.47
C GLU A 139 10.64 2.68 -3.58
N GLY A 140 11.08 3.94 -3.47
CA GLY A 140 10.41 4.99 -2.69
C GLY A 140 10.64 4.92 -1.18
N GLU A 141 11.10 3.78 -0.64
CA GLU A 141 11.43 3.61 0.77
C GLU A 141 12.91 3.34 1.00
N VAL A 142 13.52 4.11 1.89
CA VAL A 142 14.95 4.02 2.21
C VAL A 142 15.14 3.84 3.71
N GLN A 143 15.92 2.81 4.07
CA GLN A 143 16.39 2.59 5.42
C GLN A 143 17.70 3.36 5.62
N LEU A 144 17.68 4.45 6.38
CA LEU A 144 18.85 5.23 6.74
C LEU A 144 19.25 4.96 8.19
N ILE A 145 20.53 4.73 8.43
CA ILE A 145 21.11 4.51 9.76
C ILE A 145 22.31 5.41 9.94
N LEU A 146 22.34 6.15 11.05
CA LEU A 146 23.44 7.02 11.40
C LEU A 146 23.94 6.71 12.81
N ILE A 147 25.26 6.63 12.97
CA ILE A 147 25.87 6.08 14.18
C ILE A 147 26.93 7.04 14.71
N TRP A 148 26.89 7.31 16.02
CA TRP A 148 27.88 8.12 16.74
C TRP A 148 28.53 7.34 17.86
N GLU A 149 29.83 7.56 18.04
CA GLU A 149 30.60 7.15 19.21
C GLU A 149 30.50 8.24 20.28
N GLN A 150 30.20 7.88 21.53
CA GLN A 150 30.06 8.80 22.67
C GLN A 150 30.48 8.14 24.00
N GLY A 151 30.44 8.92 25.09
CA GLY A 151 30.76 8.42 26.43
C GLY A 151 32.26 8.36 26.71
N TYR A 152 32.62 7.81 27.88
CA TYR A 152 34.03 7.68 28.29
C TYR A 152 34.76 6.71 27.34
N GLU A 153 35.87 7.17 26.75
CA GLU A 153 36.66 6.45 25.75
C GLU A 153 35.86 5.97 24.51
N TYR A 154 34.76 6.66 24.15
CA TYR A 154 33.91 6.29 23.01
C TYR A 154 33.32 4.86 23.09
N SER A 155 33.09 4.36 24.31
CA SER A 155 32.60 3.00 24.56
C SER A 155 31.09 2.82 24.30
N GLU A 156 30.32 3.91 24.27
CA GLU A 156 28.89 3.90 23.98
C GLU A 156 28.63 4.29 22.52
N ILE A 157 27.73 3.57 21.86
CA ILE A 157 27.31 3.84 20.50
C ILE A 157 25.87 4.33 20.50
N ARG A 158 25.66 5.55 20.00
CA ARG A 158 24.32 6.05 19.69
C ARG A 158 23.96 5.66 18.27
N PHE A 159 22.78 5.08 18.13
CA PHE A 159 22.23 4.56 16.89
C PHE A 159 20.93 5.31 16.57
N LEU A 160 20.84 5.94 15.41
CA LEU A 160 19.61 6.51 14.87
C LEU A 160 19.24 5.75 13.60
N SER A 161 18.00 5.29 13.52
CA SER A 161 17.45 4.58 12.36
C SER A 161 16.19 5.28 11.89
N PHE A 162 16.15 5.62 10.61
CA PHE A 162 15.05 6.26 9.94
C PHE A 162 14.53 5.34 8.84
N LEU A 163 13.22 5.16 8.77
CA LEU A 163 12.55 4.69 7.57
C LEU A 163 12.00 5.93 6.84
N LEU A 164 12.58 6.22 5.68
CA LEU A 164 12.22 7.37 4.86
C LEU A 164 11.34 6.88 3.71
N ASP A 165 10.21 7.55 3.48
CA ASP A 165 9.25 7.31 2.42
C ASP A 165 9.12 8.58 1.59
N TYR A 166 9.50 8.51 0.32
CA TYR A 166 9.55 9.65 -0.59
C TYR A 166 8.24 9.88 -1.35
N TRP A 167 7.26 8.98 -1.26
CA TRP A 167 6.01 9.06 -2.01
C TRP A 167 4.87 9.61 -1.17
N GLN A 168 4.82 9.23 0.11
CA GLN A 168 3.65 9.46 0.95
C GLN A 168 3.97 10.04 2.32
N ALA A 169 4.79 9.37 3.13
CA ALA A 169 4.90 9.66 4.57
C ALA A 169 6.07 10.57 4.96
N GLY A 170 7.08 10.77 4.12
CA GLY A 170 8.30 11.49 4.49
C GLY A 170 9.11 10.69 5.51
N VAL A 171 9.25 11.18 6.74
CA VAL A 171 9.81 10.37 7.85
C VAL A 171 8.71 9.43 8.37
N LYS A 172 8.70 8.20 7.83
CA LYS A 172 7.70 7.17 8.08
C LYS A 172 7.86 6.51 9.45
N ASP A 173 9.09 6.19 9.83
CA ASP A 173 9.42 5.61 11.14
C ASP A 173 10.77 6.13 11.64
N PHE A 174 10.96 6.15 12.95
CA PHE A 174 12.19 6.57 13.60
C PHE A 174 12.42 5.81 14.90
N MET A 175 13.65 5.36 15.11
CA MET A 175 14.08 4.75 16.35
C MET A 175 15.48 5.22 16.72
N ALA A 176 15.68 5.49 18.01
CA ALA A 176 16.96 5.84 18.59
C ALA A 176 17.32 4.89 19.75
N ASP A 177 18.58 4.48 19.83
CA ASP A 177 19.09 3.61 20.90
C ASP A 177 20.53 3.97 21.30
N ILE A 178 20.94 3.57 22.51
CA ILE A 178 22.33 3.67 22.99
C ILE A 178 22.78 2.28 23.43
N THR A 179 23.83 1.77 22.80
CA THR A 179 24.27 0.38 22.95
C THR A 179 25.80 0.25 22.81
N SER A 180 26.33 -0.97 22.77
CA SER A 180 27.75 -1.25 22.55
C SER A 180 28.07 -1.48 21.07
N LYS A 181 29.33 -1.28 20.69
CA LYS A 181 29.84 -1.51 19.33
C LYS A 181 29.58 -2.92 18.80
N THR A 182 29.65 -3.93 19.66
CA THR A 182 29.38 -5.33 19.29
C THR A 182 27.93 -5.54 18.87
N GLN A 183 26.98 -5.04 19.66
CA GLN A 183 25.55 -5.18 19.39
C GLN A 183 25.12 -4.42 18.12
N VAL A 184 25.67 -3.24 17.88
CA VAL A 184 25.41 -2.49 16.63
C VAL A 184 25.91 -3.24 15.41
N ASN A 185 27.12 -3.80 15.48
CA ASN A 185 27.67 -4.59 14.36
C ASN A 185 26.84 -5.84 14.06
N GLU A 186 26.31 -6.52 15.08
CA GLU A 186 25.38 -7.65 14.90
C GLU A 186 24.09 -7.18 14.22
N ARG A 187 23.49 -6.08 14.70
CA ARG A 187 22.26 -5.52 14.13
C ARG A 187 22.42 -5.09 12.67
N ILE A 188 23.53 -4.45 12.31
CA ILE A 188 23.84 -4.08 10.92
C ILE A 188 24.04 -5.32 10.05
N ARG A 189 24.69 -6.38 10.57
CA ARG A 189 24.86 -7.64 9.83
C ARG A 189 23.52 -8.30 9.54
N ASP A 190 22.65 -8.37 10.53
CA ASP A 190 21.30 -8.95 10.40
C ASP A 190 20.44 -8.13 9.44
N LEU A 191 20.53 -6.80 9.50
CA LEU A 191 19.84 -5.92 8.56
C LEU A 191 20.35 -6.09 7.13
N ARG A 192 21.67 -6.10 6.94
CA ARG A 192 22.28 -6.32 5.63
C ARG A 192 21.86 -7.68 5.04
N SER A 193 21.80 -8.73 5.85
CA SER A 193 21.31 -10.04 5.40
C SER A 193 19.85 -10.01 4.96
N ARG A 194 18.97 -9.27 5.66
CA ARG A 194 17.56 -9.16 5.30
C ARG A 194 17.35 -8.34 4.03
N ILE A 195 18.04 -7.22 3.89
CA ILE A 195 17.97 -6.37 2.69
C ILE A 195 18.53 -7.13 1.47
N HIS A 196 19.63 -7.86 1.63
CA HIS A 196 20.19 -8.69 0.55
C HIS A 196 19.27 -9.85 0.14
N GLN A 197 18.55 -10.46 1.08
CA GLN A 197 17.51 -11.45 0.75
C GLN A 197 16.33 -10.86 -0.01
N ALA A 198 16.07 -9.55 0.15
CA ALA A 198 15.06 -8.82 -0.61
C ALA A 198 15.57 -8.34 -1.98
N GLY A 199 16.84 -8.56 -2.32
CA GLY A 199 17.42 -8.23 -3.62
C GLY A 199 18.16 -6.89 -3.70
N SER A 200 18.36 -6.20 -2.57
CA SER A 200 19.02 -4.89 -2.53
C SER A 200 20.24 -4.90 -1.58
N ASP A 201 21.04 -3.84 -1.57
CA ASP A 201 22.24 -3.76 -0.73
C ASP A 201 22.19 -2.64 0.32
N LEU A 202 22.92 -2.84 1.42
CA LEU A 202 23.12 -1.85 2.48
C LEU A 202 24.56 -1.30 2.42
N VAL A 203 24.69 -0.10 1.87
CA VAL A 203 25.98 0.57 1.61
C VAL A 203 26.32 1.61 2.68
N GLU A 204 27.59 1.98 2.79
CA GLU A 204 28.01 3.06 3.69
C GLU A 204 27.64 4.42 3.09
N CYS A 205 27.26 5.37 3.94
CA CYS A 205 27.01 6.76 3.55
C CYS A 205 27.69 7.74 4.50
N THR A 206 27.96 8.95 4.02
CA THR A 206 28.44 10.05 4.85
C THR A 206 27.30 10.65 5.68
N LEU A 207 27.66 11.47 6.66
CA LEU A 207 26.68 12.17 7.47
C LEU A 207 25.98 13.28 6.65
N ALA A 208 26.70 13.92 5.71
CA ALA A 208 26.12 14.87 4.75
C ALA A 208 25.10 14.20 3.82
N GLU A 209 25.40 13.03 3.26
CA GLU A 209 24.47 12.26 2.42
C GLU A 209 23.22 11.83 3.22
N GLY A 210 23.41 11.34 4.45
CA GLY A 210 22.30 10.99 5.34
C GLY A 210 21.43 12.19 5.72
N ARG A 211 22.05 13.36 5.92
CA ARG A 211 21.33 14.62 6.16
C ARG A 211 20.49 15.00 4.95
N ARG A 212 21.04 14.97 3.74
CA ARG A 212 20.32 15.29 2.49
C ARG A 212 19.10 14.39 2.32
N LEU A 213 19.25 13.08 2.52
CA LEU A 213 18.14 12.12 2.43
C LEU A 213 17.02 12.44 3.43
N LEU A 214 17.37 12.78 4.67
CA LEU A 214 16.40 13.16 5.68
C LEU A 214 15.70 14.48 5.36
N GLU A 215 16.45 15.51 4.94
CA GLU A 215 15.88 16.81 4.55
C GLU A 215 14.92 16.67 3.37
N GLU A 216 15.24 15.82 2.40
CA GLU A 216 14.36 15.49 1.29
C GLU A 216 13.07 14.79 1.77
N ALA A 217 13.17 13.81 2.65
CA ALA A 217 11.99 13.15 3.25
C ALA A 217 11.13 14.13 4.08
N LEU A 218 11.74 15.04 4.84
CA LEU A 218 11.02 16.09 5.56
C LEU A 218 10.33 17.09 4.63
N SER A 219 10.89 17.32 3.44
CA SER A 219 10.23 18.14 2.43
C SER A 219 8.97 17.44 1.88
N VAL A 220 8.96 16.11 1.80
CA VAL A 220 7.76 15.31 1.46
C VAL A 220 6.69 15.44 2.54
N ASN A 221 7.06 15.35 3.83
CA ASN A 221 6.14 15.64 4.94
C ASN A 221 5.45 17.00 4.76
N THR A 222 6.25 18.03 4.45
CA THR A 222 5.76 19.41 4.28
C THR A 222 4.81 19.52 3.09
N TRP A 223 5.23 19.01 1.93
CA TRP A 223 4.44 19.06 0.70
C TRP A 223 3.12 18.28 0.80
N ARG A 224 3.14 17.11 1.46
CA ARG A 224 1.94 16.30 1.72
C ARG A 224 1.12 16.76 2.93
N ALA A 225 1.51 17.85 3.58
CA ALA A 225 0.90 18.35 4.83
C ALA A 225 0.78 17.27 5.94
N LYS A 226 1.76 16.36 6.03
CA LYS A 226 1.83 15.30 7.05
C LYS A 226 2.89 15.62 8.10
N GLN A 227 2.62 15.26 9.35
CA GLN A 227 3.62 15.36 10.42
C GLN A 227 4.60 14.17 10.34
N PRO A 228 5.91 14.38 10.62
CA PRO A 228 6.86 13.29 10.81
C PRO A 228 6.42 12.33 11.94
N HIS A 229 6.91 11.09 11.90
CA HIS A 229 6.68 10.08 12.95
C HIS A 229 6.81 10.64 14.38
N GLU A 230 5.99 10.16 15.32
CA GLU A 230 5.94 10.73 16.67
C GLU A 230 7.27 10.65 17.42
N ASP A 231 7.98 9.52 17.29
CA ASP A 231 9.28 9.33 17.94
C ASP A 231 10.36 10.24 17.34
N TYR A 232 10.29 10.51 16.04
CA TYR A 232 11.15 11.51 15.40
C TYR A 232 10.92 12.89 16.02
N ARG A 233 9.65 13.29 16.17
CA ARG A 233 9.28 14.60 16.77
C ARG A 233 9.74 14.69 18.23
N ALA A 234 9.64 13.60 19.00
CA ALA A 234 10.13 13.53 20.37
C ALA A 234 11.66 13.66 20.46
N ALA A 235 12.40 13.12 19.48
CA ALA A 235 13.86 13.16 19.41
C ALA A 235 14.43 14.38 18.64
N LEU A 236 13.58 15.29 18.16
CA LEU A 236 13.97 16.41 17.30
C LEU A 236 15.08 17.29 17.90
N PRO A 237 15.10 17.62 19.20
CA PRO A 237 16.21 18.39 19.78
C PRO A 237 17.56 17.69 19.64
N GLN A 238 17.61 16.36 19.80
CA GLN A 238 18.83 15.59 19.62
C GLN A 238 19.23 15.51 18.13
N ILE A 239 18.25 15.28 17.24
CA ILE A 239 18.47 15.20 15.79
C ILE A 239 19.00 16.54 15.25
N ASN A 240 18.43 17.67 15.70
CA ASN A 240 18.93 18.99 15.33
C ASN A 240 20.41 19.15 15.71
N LYS A 241 20.77 18.79 16.94
CA LYS A 241 22.16 18.90 17.42
C LYS A 241 23.14 17.99 16.68
N LEU A 242 22.72 16.77 16.34
CA LEU A 242 23.61 15.74 15.78
C LEU A 242 23.67 15.73 14.25
N LEU A 243 22.64 16.26 13.58
CA LEU A 243 22.46 16.12 12.13
C LEU A 243 22.12 17.44 11.44
N LEU A 244 21.01 18.10 11.81
CA LEU A 244 20.46 19.21 11.02
C LEU A 244 21.14 20.58 11.27
N GLN A 245 21.78 20.78 12.42
CA GLN A 245 22.44 22.05 12.81
C GLN A 245 23.96 21.90 12.96
N VAL A 246 24.53 20.88 12.33
CA VAL A 246 25.99 20.66 12.32
C VAL A 246 26.62 21.62 11.29
N PRO A 247 27.73 22.33 11.62
CA PRO A 247 28.45 23.15 10.66
C PRO A 247 28.92 22.33 9.44
N GLU A 248 28.85 22.91 8.23
CA GLU A 248 29.23 22.23 6.97
C GLU A 248 30.67 21.68 6.96
N SER A 249 31.56 22.22 7.81
CA SER A 249 32.96 21.78 7.92
C SER A 249 33.19 20.46 8.64
N GLU A 250 32.17 19.85 9.27
CA GLU A 250 32.34 18.70 10.19
C GLU A 250 31.64 17.35 9.84
N PRO A 251 30.86 17.15 8.76
CA PRO A 251 30.25 15.83 8.53
C PRO A 251 30.60 15.16 7.19
N GLY A 252 31.85 15.24 6.72
CA GLY A 252 32.28 14.59 5.47
C GLY A 252 31.69 15.22 4.20
N GLU A 253 32.28 14.94 3.04
CA GLU A 253 31.79 15.48 1.75
C GLU A 253 30.49 14.75 1.32
N ASP A 254 29.52 15.49 0.78
CA ASP A 254 28.41 14.88 0.04
C ASP A 254 28.92 14.55 -1.37
N HIS A 255 29.09 13.26 -1.66
CA HIS A 255 29.58 12.81 -2.96
C HIS A 255 28.46 12.70 -4.01
N GLN A 256 27.26 13.20 -3.69
CA GLN A 256 26.07 13.14 -4.55
C GLN A 256 25.66 11.70 -4.90
N ALA A 257 25.89 10.76 -3.98
CA ALA A 257 25.42 9.39 -4.13
C ALA A 257 23.88 9.36 -4.18
N THR A 258 23.31 8.68 -5.18
CA THR A 258 21.86 8.66 -5.38
C THR A 258 21.16 7.57 -4.58
N PHE A 259 21.89 6.51 -4.20
CA PHE A 259 21.36 5.31 -3.53
C PHE A 259 20.21 4.61 -4.29
N ILE A 260 20.14 4.87 -5.60
CA ILE A 260 19.31 4.12 -6.55
C ILE A 260 20.02 2.79 -6.84
N SER A 261 19.26 1.72 -7.03
CA SER A 261 19.83 0.45 -7.48
C SER A 261 20.64 0.64 -8.78
N PRO A 262 21.93 0.25 -8.80
CA PRO A 262 22.75 0.37 -10.01
C PRO A 262 22.39 -0.69 -11.06
N GLU A 263 21.57 -1.67 -10.70
CA GLU A 263 21.21 -2.83 -11.52
C GLU A 263 19.94 -2.62 -12.35
N LEU A 264 19.26 -1.46 -12.21
CA LEU A 264 18.05 -1.16 -12.96
C LEU A 264 18.25 -1.31 -14.47
N GLU A 265 17.36 -2.09 -15.08
CA GLU A 265 17.22 -2.21 -16.52
C GLU A 265 16.75 -0.89 -17.12
N GLU A 266 16.95 -0.71 -18.43
CA GLU A 266 16.70 0.60 -19.06
C GLU A 266 15.22 1.02 -18.99
N ALA A 267 14.31 0.05 -19.10
CA ALA A 267 12.87 0.27 -18.93
C ALA A 267 12.53 0.68 -17.49
N GLU A 268 13.13 0.04 -16.49
CA GLU A 268 12.89 0.33 -15.08
C GLU A 268 13.33 1.74 -14.71
N VAL A 269 14.46 2.23 -15.27
CA VAL A 269 14.89 3.62 -15.08
C VAL A 269 13.82 4.61 -15.55
N ILE A 270 13.18 4.35 -16.70
CA ILE A 270 12.17 5.26 -17.25
C ILE A 270 10.85 5.15 -16.48
N ILE A 271 10.46 3.93 -16.08
CA ILE A 271 9.27 3.71 -15.24
C ILE A 271 9.42 4.44 -13.89
N ASN A 272 10.59 4.32 -13.25
CA ASN A 272 10.89 5.05 -12.02
C ASN A 272 10.94 6.56 -12.22
N PHE A 273 11.43 7.03 -13.38
CA PHE A 273 11.40 8.44 -13.73
C PHE A 273 9.96 8.96 -13.84
N LEU A 274 9.12 8.27 -14.63
CA LEU A 274 7.71 8.66 -14.82
C LEU A 274 6.92 8.58 -13.51
N GLY A 275 7.11 7.50 -12.73
CA GLY A 275 6.46 7.32 -11.44
C GLY A 275 6.90 8.37 -10.43
N GLY A 276 8.19 8.63 -10.30
CA GLY A 276 8.71 9.67 -9.41
C GLY A 276 8.21 11.06 -9.83
N TRP A 277 8.27 11.38 -11.12
CA TRP A 277 7.80 12.65 -11.67
C TRP A 277 6.28 12.85 -11.47
N SER A 278 5.45 11.81 -11.67
CA SER A 278 4.00 11.93 -11.48
C SER A 278 3.59 11.94 -10.01
N MET A 279 4.32 11.24 -9.14
CA MET A 279 4.00 11.13 -7.71
C MET A 279 4.58 12.27 -6.86
N GLY A 280 5.42 13.14 -7.45
CA GLY A 280 6.04 14.29 -6.78
C GLY A 280 7.40 14.02 -6.15
N ASP A 281 8.00 12.87 -6.45
CA ASP A 281 9.36 12.53 -6.13
C ASP A 281 10.34 13.05 -7.20
N TYR A 282 10.42 14.38 -7.29
CA TYR A 282 11.26 15.08 -8.25
C TYR A 282 12.76 14.90 -7.99
N GLY A 283 13.15 14.52 -6.76
CA GLY A 283 14.54 14.19 -6.45
C GLY A 283 14.99 12.93 -7.17
N LEU A 284 14.19 11.86 -7.09
CA LEU A 284 14.43 10.63 -7.85
C LEU A 284 14.42 10.90 -9.36
N ALA A 285 13.41 11.62 -9.85
CA ALA A 285 13.29 11.93 -11.28
C ALA A 285 14.55 12.65 -11.81
N TYR A 286 15.05 13.65 -11.07
CA TYR A 286 16.29 14.35 -11.43
C TYR A 286 17.52 13.43 -11.40
N ASP A 287 17.62 12.57 -10.39
CA ASP A 287 18.78 11.69 -10.18
C ASP A 287 18.88 10.54 -11.22
N LEU A 288 17.77 10.23 -11.91
CA LEU A 288 17.71 9.29 -13.03
C LEU A 288 18.11 9.92 -14.39
N LEU A 289 18.18 11.25 -14.47
CA LEU A 289 18.68 11.97 -15.64
C LEU A 289 20.21 11.89 -15.71
N ALA A 290 20.77 11.81 -16.91
CA ALA A 290 22.21 11.93 -17.14
C ALA A 290 22.70 13.32 -16.72
N LYS A 291 23.96 13.45 -16.30
CA LYS A 291 24.50 14.73 -15.80
C LYS A 291 24.38 15.86 -16.83
N GLU A 292 24.63 15.55 -18.10
CA GLU A 292 24.55 16.49 -19.22
C GLU A 292 23.21 16.36 -19.98
N SER A 293 22.16 15.86 -19.33
CA SER A 293 20.84 15.78 -19.95
C SER A 293 20.26 17.18 -20.13
N PRO A 294 19.82 17.58 -21.34
CA PRO A 294 19.13 18.85 -21.56
C PRO A 294 17.80 18.96 -20.80
N VAL A 295 17.23 17.83 -20.34
CA VAL A 295 16.01 17.80 -19.52
C VAL A 295 16.21 18.49 -18.16
N ARG A 296 17.47 18.59 -17.70
CA ARG A 296 17.81 19.36 -16.49
C ARG A 296 17.70 20.88 -16.69
N ASP A 297 17.60 21.35 -17.94
CA ASP A 297 17.50 22.77 -18.33
C ASP A 297 18.57 23.69 -17.71
N ASN A 298 19.79 23.16 -17.48
CA ASN A 298 20.87 23.82 -16.75
C ASN A 298 20.50 24.31 -15.33
N LEU A 299 19.42 23.79 -14.75
CA LEU A 299 19.01 24.09 -13.38
C LEU A 299 19.81 23.24 -12.39
N SER A 300 20.07 23.81 -11.21
CA SER A 300 20.49 23.01 -10.06
C SER A 300 19.40 22.01 -9.67
N ARG A 301 19.77 20.98 -8.90
CA ARG A 301 18.82 19.97 -8.42
C ARG A 301 17.68 20.61 -7.63
N GLU A 302 17.99 21.56 -6.74
CA GLU A 302 16.98 22.25 -5.93
C GLU A 302 16.05 23.12 -6.76
N GLU A 303 16.58 23.88 -7.72
CA GLU A 303 15.77 24.72 -8.63
C GLU A 303 14.85 23.86 -9.50
N TRP A 304 15.35 22.74 -10.02
CA TRP A 304 14.56 21.80 -10.81
C TRP A 304 13.42 21.22 -9.96
N ILE A 305 13.69 20.73 -8.75
CA ILE A 305 12.66 20.21 -7.84
C ILE A 305 11.60 21.27 -7.50
N GLN A 306 12.01 22.51 -7.23
CA GLN A 306 11.06 23.60 -6.90
C GLN A 306 10.14 23.94 -8.07
N LEU A 307 10.69 24.04 -9.29
CA LEU A 307 9.90 24.26 -10.50
C LEU A 307 8.82 23.18 -10.66
N HIS A 308 9.19 21.92 -10.47
CA HIS A 308 8.27 20.79 -10.67
C HIS A 308 7.23 20.69 -9.57
N ARG A 309 7.56 21.06 -8.32
CA ARG A 309 6.56 21.17 -7.24
C ARG A 309 5.53 22.26 -7.53
N ALA A 310 5.98 23.42 -8.03
CA ALA A 310 5.06 24.49 -8.42
C ALA A 310 4.12 24.04 -9.54
N TRP A 311 4.66 23.30 -10.53
CA TRP A 311 3.83 22.66 -11.55
C TRP A 311 2.85 21.65 -10.96
N ALA A 312 3.29 20.80 -10.02
CA ALA A 312 2.46 19.77 -9.39
C ALA A 312 1.29 20.35 -8.58
N ASP A 313 1.53 21.46 -7.89
CA ASP A 313 0.50 22.13 -7.08
C ASP A 313 -0.63 22.72 -7.96
N GLU A 314 -0.31 23.11 -9.19
CA GLU A 314 -1.27 23.58 -10.20
C GLU A 314 -1.93 22.42 -10.96
N ALA A 315 -1.13 21.51 -11.54
CA ALA A 315 -1.61 20.44 -12.41
C ALA A 315 -2.26 19.27 -11.66
N LYS A 316 -1.92 19.11 -10.36
CA LYS A 316 -2.34 18.03 -9.45
C LYS A 316 -2.32 16.66 -10.14
N PRO A 317 -1.13 16.17 -10.55
CA PRO A 317 -1.01 14.88 -11.18
C PRO A 317 -1.49 13.77 -10.25
N ALA A 318 -2.28 12.86 -10.81
CA ALA A 318 -2.86 11.76 -10.07
C ALA A 318 -2.51 10.40 -10.70
N ARG A 319 -3.50 9.72 -11.29
CA ARG A 319 -3.42 8.31 -11.70
C ARG A 319 -2.56 8.15 -12.96
N LEU A 320 -1.27 7.84 -12.78
CA LEU A 320 -0.37 7.41 -13.86
C LEU A 320 -0.72 5.99 -14.32
N GLU A 321 -0.86 5.79 -15.63
CA GLU A 321 -0.99 4.46 -16.23
C GLU A 321 0.00 4.32 -17.39
N LEU A 322 0.72 3.20 -17.41
CA LEU A 322 1.60 2.83 -18.52
C LEU A 322 0.81 2.03 -19.55
N GLY A 323 0.91 2.41 -20.83
CA GLY A 323 0.30 1.69 -21.94
C GLY A 323 1.22 0.59 -22.47
N PHE A 324 2.46 0.94 -22.84
CA PHE A 324 3.46 -0.03 -23.31
C PHE A 324 4.88 0.48 -23.03
N VAL A 325 5.84 -0.44 -23.04
CA VAL A 325 7.28 -0.15 -23.05
C VAL A 325 7.92 -1.01 -24.13
N HIS A 326 8.63 -0.40 -25.08
CA HIS A 326 9.21 -1.10 -26.22
C HIS A 326 10.63 -0.59 -26.53
N GLU A 327 11.60 -1.49 -26.63
CA GLU A 327 12.97 -1.15 -27.04
C GLU A 327 13.05 -1.01 -28.56
N ARG A 328 13.45 0.16 -29.07
CA ARG A 328 13.59 0.36 -30.52
C ARG A 328 14.82 -0.40 -31.03
N PRO A 329 14.72 -1.16 -32.14
CA PRO A 329 15.86 -1.83 -32.72
C PRO A 329 16.89 -0.80 -33.21
N GLN A 330 18.16 -0.95 -32.81
CA GLN A 330 19.21 -0.06 -33.27
C GLN A 330 19.44 -0.22 -34.77
N PRO A 331 19.62 0.87 -35.52
CA PRO A 331 20.04 0.76 -36.92
C PRO A 331 21.40 0.06 -36.97
N GLN A 332 21.44 -1.15 -37.52
CA GLN A 332 22.71 -1.83 -37.80
C GLN A 332 23.51 -0.95 -38.77
N SER A 333 24.74 -0.61 -38.40
CA SER A 333 25.62 0.13 -39.29
C SER A 333 25.78 -0.64 -40.60
N ALA A 334 25.58 0.03 -41.74
CA ALA A 334 25.74 -0.56 -43.08
C ALA A 334 27.19 -1.02 -43.41
N LEU A 335 28.10 -0.94 -42.44
CA LEU A 335 29.49 -1.38 -42.54
C LEU A 335 29.64 -2.67 -41.72
N TRP A 336 29.62 -3.81 -42.41
CA TRP A 336 29.97 -5.11 -41.85
C TRP A 336 31.43 -5.09 -41.38
N VAL A 337 31.66 -5.23 -40.07
CA VAL A 337 33.00 -5.46 -39.49
C VAL A 337 32.97 -6.84 -38.82
N PRO A 338 33.92 -7.75 -39.11
CA PRO A 338 33.88 -9.12 -38.62
C PRO A 338 33.96 -9.20 -37.07
N THR A 339 33.21 -10.16 -36.55
CA THR A 339 32.71 -10.29 -35.17
C THR A 339 33.74 -10.54 -34.05
N ASN A 340 35.04 -10.49 -34.34
CA ASN A 340 36.07 -10.86 -33.37
C ASN A 340 36.88 -9.70 -32.79
N VAL A 341 36.54 -8.44 -33.09
CA VAL A 341 37.15 -7.27 -32.45
C VAL A 341 36.06 -6.24 -32.16
N THR A 342 35.62 -6.21 -30.89
CA THR A 342 34.61 -5.36 -30.22
C THR A 342 33.21 -5.96 -30.04
N SER A 343 33.04 -6.82 -29.03
CA SER A 343 31.81 -6.89 -28.25
C SER A 343 31.67 -5.60 -27.40
N ARG A 344 31.38 -4.47 -28.04
CA ARG A 344 30.98 -3.27 -27.30
C ARG A 344 29.48 -3.39 -27.07
N THR A 345 29.10 -3.65 -25.82
CA THR A 345 27.74 -3.36 -25.34
C THR A 345 27.34 -1.97 -25.84
N PRO A 346 26.13 -1.81 -26.41
CA PRO A 346 25.70 -0.53 -26.95
C PRO A 346 25.78 0.53 -25.85
N LYS A 347 26.46 1.64 -26.12
CA LYS A 347 26.61 2.75 -25.16
C LYS A 347 25.31 3.52 -24.95
N THR A 348 24.39 3.40 -25.90
CA THR A 348 23.10 4.08 -25.90
C THR A 348 22.02 3.10 -26.28
N LYS A 349 20.83 3.23 -25.71
CA LYS A 349 19.60 2.54 -26.14
C LYS A 349 18.49 3.55 -26.34
N GLU A 350 17.45 3.18 -27.07
CA GLU A 350 16.26 4.01 -27.24
C GLU A 350 15.03 3.20 -26.87
N ILE A 351 14.24 3.72 -25.94
CA ILE A 351 13.03 3.06 -25.44
C ILE A 351 11.83 3.95 -25.70
N GLU A 352 10.79 3.37 -26.26
CA GLU A 352 9.53 4.02 -26.53
C GLU A 352 8.50 3.63 -25.48
N ILE A 353 7.75 4.60 -24.98
CA ILE A 353 6.72 4.40 -23.96
C ILE A 353 5.46 5.19 -24.32
N GLY A 354 4.32 4.50 -24.25
CA GLY A 354 3.00 5.13 -24.21
C GLY A 354 2.54 5.17 -22.76
N TRP A 355 2.05 6.32 -22.30
CA TRP A 355 1.59 6.49 -20.92
C TRP A 355 0.46 7.52 -20.84
N SER A 356 -0.23 7.57 -19.72
CA SER A 356 -1.31 8.53 -19.48
C SER A 356 -1.36 8.99 -18.04
N LEU A 357 -1.87 10.19 -17.82
CA LEU A 357 -1.95 10.81 -16.51
C LEU A 357 -3.22 11.64 -16.37
N GLU A 358 -3.92 11.50 -15.24
CA GLU A 358 -5.00 12.40 -14.85
C GLU A 358 -4.44 13.70 -14.26
N LEU A 359 -4.96 14.85 -14.74
CA LEU A 359 -4.53 16.20 -14.36
C LEU A 359 -5.78 17.03 -14.02
N SER A 360 -5.86 17.67 -12.85
CA SER A 360 -7.11 18.35 -12.44
C SER A 360 -7.44 19.59 -13.26
N ASP A 361 -6.41 20.27 -13.75
CA ASP A 361 -6.50 21.49 -14.53
C ASP A 361 -5.74 21.29 -15.84
N THR A 362 -6.18 21.91 -16.94
CA THR A 362 -5.45 21.87 -18.21
C THR A 362 -4.11 22.57 -17.99
N PRO A 363 -2.97 21.85 -17.86
CA PRO A 363 -1.71 22.49 -17.53
C PRO A 363 -1.33 23.43 -18.69
N LEU A 364 -0.76 24.58 -18.33
CA LEU A 364 -0.12 25.48 -19.28
C LEU A 364 0.96 24.71 -20.04
N SER A 365 0.69 24.31 -21.28
CA SER A 365 1.71 23.80 -22.19
C SER A 365 2.91 24.75 -22.17
N GLY A 366 4.09 24.26 -21.75
CA GLY A 366 5.33 25.02 -21.74
C GLY A 366 5.84 25.52 -20.37
N THR A 367 5.31 25.04 -19.24
CA THR A 367 5.91 25.33 -17.90
C THR A 367 7.16 24.51 -17.61
N ILE A 368 7.16 23.24 -18.03
CA ILE A 368 8.28 22.30 -17.90
C ILE A 368 8.57 21.67 -19.27
N SER A 369 9.85 21.43 -19.56
CA SER A 369 10.35 21.11 -20.90
C SER A 369 10.02 19.69 -21.37
N GLU A 370 9.79 18.81 -20.41
CA GLU A 370 9.67 17.36 -20.61
C GLU A 370 8.23 16.85 -20.49
N LEU A 371 7.26 17.73 -20.22
CA LEU A 371 5.84 17.41 -20.37
C LEU A 371 5.50 17.34 -21.87
N PRO A 372 5.25 16.15 -22.43
CA PRO A 372 4.93 16.01 -23.84
C PRO A 372 3.50 16.50 -24.14
N LEU A 373 3.22 16.71 -25.42
CA LEU A 373 1.89 17.01 -25.92
C LEU A 373 0.97 15.81 -25.73
N GLY A 374 -0.18 16.04 -25.09
CA GLY A 374 -1.24 15.04 -25.02
C GLY A 374 -1.78 14.74 -26.42
N THR A 375 -1.68 13.50 -26.90
CA THR A 375 -2.26 13.09 -28.19
C THR A 375 -3.78 13.11 -28.13
N SER A 376 -4.34 12.80 -26.97
CA SER A 376 -5.77 12.86 -26.69
C SER A 376 -6.03 13.24 -25.23
N VAL A 377 -7.23 13.74 -24.96
CA VAL A 377 -7.68 14.18 -23.63
C VAL A 377 -9.13 13.75 -23.44
N ASN A 378 -9.41 13.05 -22.35
CA ASN A 378 -10.75 12.76 -21.88
C ASN A 378 -11.20 13.86 -20.91
N LYS A 379 -12.37 14.46 -21.16
CA LYS A 379 -12.86 15.60 -20.38
C LYS A 379 -13.56 15.21 -19.09
N GLU A 380 -14.06 13.98 -18.99
CA GLU A 380 -14.72 13.47 -17.78
C GLU A 380 -13.72 13.07 -16.72
N THR A 381 -12.65 12.41 -17.14
CA THR A 381 -11.62 11.90 -16.23
C THR A 381 -10.41 12.82 -16.13
N HIS A 382 -10.33 13.82 -17.01
CA HIS A 382 -9.17 14.67 -17.22
C HIS A 382 -7.88 13.89 -17.50
N ARG A 383 -8.01 12.71 -18.12
CA ARG A 383 -6.87 11.89 -18.53
C ARG A 383 -6.27 12.41 -19.83
N HIS A 384 -4.96 12.61 -19.81
CA HIS A 384 -4.14 12.94 -20.98
C HIS A 384 -3.31 11.72 -21.39
N TRP A 385 -3.28 11.40 -22.68
CA TRP A 385 -2.41 10.35 -23.23
C TRP A 385 -1.18 10.93 -23.89
N PHE A 386 -0.04 10.33 -23.63
CA PHE A 386 1.27 10.78 -24.10
C PHE A 386 2.02 9.66 -24.79
N TRP A 387 2.90 10.04 -25.70
CA TRP A 387 3.79 9.13 -26.39
C TRP A 387 5.18 9.74 -26.46
N THR A 388 6.13 9.08 -25.81
CA THR A 388 7.51 9.56 -25.68
C THR A 388 8.51 8.47 -26.04
N SER A 389 9.70 8.90 -26.48
CA SER A 389 10.87 8.04 -26.59
C SER A 389 12.04 8.61 -25.78
N TYR A 390 12.82 7.72 -25.19
CA TYR A 390 13.88 8.01 -24.24
C TYR A 390 15.19 7.48 -24.79
N GLN A 391 16.15 8.38 -24.98
CA GLN A 391 17.52 7.97 -25.27
C GLN A 391 18.25 7.73 -23.95
N MET A 392 18.78 6.52 -23.78
CA MET A 392 19.47 6.08 -22.57
C MET A 392 20.98 6.10 -22.79
N THR A 393 21.75 6.42 -21.74
CA THR A 393 23.21 6.36 -21.72
C THR A 393 23.70 5.70 -20.43
N ARG A 394 24.92 5.17 -20.41
CA ARG A 394 25.54 4.64 -19.19
C ARG A 394 26.50 5.65 -18.54
N GLU A 395 26.25 5.96 -17.27
CA GLU A 395 27.13 6.77 -16.42
C GLU A 395 27.49 5.97 -15.16
N ASN A 396 28.79 5.83 -14.88
CA ASN A 396 29.30 5.07 -13.73
C ASN A 396 28.75 3.62 -13.62
N GLY A 397 28.42 3.00 -14.75
CA GLY A 397 27.91 1.63 -14.80
C GLY A 397 26.38 1.51 -14.77
N ALA A 398 25.65 2.57 -14.41
CA ALA A 398 24.19 2.60 -14.34
C ALA A 398 23.58 3.32 -15.55
N TRP A 399 22.34 2.96 -15.90
CA TRP A 399 21.58 3.61 -16.96
C TRP A 399 21.00 4.95 -16.51
N ARG A 400 21.03 5.94 -17.40
CA ARG A 400 20.52 7.30 -17.18
C ARG A 400 19.81 7.82 -18.43
N ILE A 401 18.79 8.63 -18.23
CA ILE A 401 18.03 9.25 -19.33
C ILE A 401 18.84 10.43 -19.88
N GLN A 402 19.25 10.33 -21.14
CA GLN A 402 19.98 11.39 -21.83
C GLN A 402 19.01 12.42 -22.41
N THR A 403 18.01 11.99 -23.18
CA THR A 403 17.00 12.88 -23.77
C THR A 403 15.62 12.25 -23.77
N ILE A 404 14.59 13.09 -23.72
CA ILE A 404 13.18 12.72 -23.89
C ILE A 404 12.69 13.37 -25.18
N THR A 405 12.06 12.59 -26.04
CA THR A 405 11.47 13.06 -27.29
C THR A 405 9.95 12.91 -27.23
N ASP A 406 9.24 13.98 -27.54
CA ASP A 406 7.79 13.99 -27.69
C ASP A 406 7.39 13.43 -29.06
N GLU A 407 7.09 12.13 -29.11
CA GLU A 407 6.68 11.45 -30.34
C GLU A 407 5.25 11.83 -30.73
N GLY A 408 4.40 12.17 -29.76
CA GLY A 408 3.05 12.70 -30.00
C GLY A 408 3.08 13.97 -30.84
N ALA A 409 3.88 14.96 -30.44
CA ALA A 409 4.07 16.19 -31.21
C ALA A 409 4.70 15.93 -32.59
N ARG A 410 5.68 15.02 -32.67
CA ARG A 410 6.31 14.66 -33.96
C ARG A 410 5.32 14.08 -34.94
N VAL A 411 4.44 13.17 -34.49
CA VAL A 411 3.44 12.55 -35.36
C VAL A 411 2.37 13.53 -35.80
N GLN A 412 1.93 14.46 -34.93
CA GLN A 412 1.01 15.51 -35.35
C GLN A 412 1.57 16.42 -36.45
N ALA A 413 2.90 16.56 -36.52
CA ALA A 413 3.59 17.34 -37.57
C ALA A 413 3.79 16.57 -38.90
N LEU A 414 3.49 15.27 -38.96
CA LEU A 414 3.62 14.47 -40.19
C LEU A 414 2.44 14.71 -41.15
N SER A 415 2.65 14.43 -42.43
CA SER A 415 1.55 14.42 -43.41
C SER A 415 0.62 13.23 -43.20
N VAL A 416 -0.67 13.39 -43.54
CA VAL A 416 -1.67 12.31 -43.58
C VAL A 416 -1.13 11.04 -44.26
N GLU A 417 -0.50 11.17 -45.44
CA GLU A 417 0.05 10.02 -46.18
C GLU A 417 1.13 9.27 -45.38
N THR A 418 1.99 10.01 -44.66
CA THR A 418 3.03 9.41 -43.82
C THR A 418 2.42 8.69 -42.62
N ILE A 419 1.38 9.27 -42.01
CA ILE A 419 0.67 8.67 -40.87
C ILE A 419 -0.02 7.37 -41.31
N GLN A 420 -0.79 7.41 -42.40
CA GLN A 420 -1.47 6.23 -42.96
C GLN A 420 -0.48 5.12 -43.33
N LYS A 421 0.68 5.48 -43.89
CA LYS A 421 1.73 4.50 -44.17
C LYS A 421 2.23 3.81 -42.89
N ARG A 422 2.48 4.58 -41.82
CA ARG A 422 2.91 4.01 -40.52
C ARG A 422 1.84 3.14 -39.90
N MET A 423 0.56 3.52 -40.00
CA MET A 423 -0.54 2.70 -39.52
C MET A 423 -0.54 1.34 -40.19
N LYS A 424 -0.38 1.31 -41.52
CA LYS A 424 -0.27 0.07 -42.27
C LYS A 424 0.91 -0.80 -41.85
N GLU A 425 2.06 -0.19 -41.54
CA GLU A 425 3.23 -0.92 -41.02
C GLU A 425 2.92 -1.61 -39.67
N TYR A 426 2.14 -0.97 -38.79
CA TYR A 426 1.70 -1.57 -37.53
C TYR A 426 0.62 -2.65 -37.72
N GLU A 427 -0.34 -2.46 -38.63
CA GLU A 427 -1.35 -3.46 -38.99
C GLU A 427 -0.70 -4.74 -39.55
N ASP A 428 0.23 -4.59 -40.51
CA ASP A 428 1.02 -5.69 -41.08
C ASP A 428 1.84 -6.40 -39.98
N GLY A 429 2.35 -5.61 -39.01
CA GLY A 429 3.06 -6.10 -37.84
C GLY A 429 2.19 -6.95 -36.91
N ILE A 430 0.95 -6.52 -36.63
CA ILE A 430 -0.01 -7.28 -35.82
C ILE A 430 -0.33 -8.60 -36.51
N GLU A 431 -0.61 -8.59 -37.81
CA GLU A 431 -0.84 -9.82 -38.58
C GLU A 431 0.32 -10.79 -38.49
N LYS A 432 1.55 -10.27 -38.56
CA LYS A 432 2.76 -11.07 -38.43
C LYS A 432 2.86 -11.69 -37.03
N SER A 433 2.66 -10.91 -35.98
CA SER A 433 2.65 -11.38 -34.59
C SER A 433 1.60 -12.47 -34.35
N ILE A 434 0.40 -12.33 -34.92
CA ILE A 434 -0.64 -13.37 -34.87
C ILE A 434 -0.17 -14.68 -35.51
N LYS A 435 0.50 -14.60 -36.68
CA LYS A 435 0.97 -15.78 -37.41
C LYS A 435 2.17 -16.47 -36.74
N GLU A 436 3.08 -15.69 -36.17
CA GLU A 436 4.38 -16.18 -35.69
C GLU A 436 4.42 -16.46 -34.19
N LEU A 437 3.74 -15.66 -33.37
CA LEU A 437 3.91 -15.65 -31.90
C LEU A 437 2.73 -16.24 -31.14
N ARG A 438 1.50 -16.13 -31.65
CA ARG A 438 0.27 -16.48 -30.90
C ARG A 438 0.33 -17.84 -30.19
N ASP A 439 0.80 -18.87 -30.91
CA ASP A 439 0.86 -20.24 -30.39
C ASP A 439 2.26 -20.65 -29.91
N THR A 440 3.30 -19.89 -30.27
CA THR A 440 4.71 -20.23 -30.00
C THR A 440 5.26 -19.52 -28.76
N ASP A 441 4.88 -18.26 -28.56
CA ASP A 441 5.29 -17.40 -27.45
C ASP A 441 4.13 -16.45 -27.08
N PRO A 442 3.15 -16.93 -26.29
CA PRO A 442 1.95 -16.17 -25.95
C PRO A 442 2.24 -14.87 -25.19
N GLN A 443 3.30 -14.83 -24.38
CA GLN A 443 3.66 -13.63 -23.62
C GLN A 443 4.15 -12.55 -24.57
N ARG A 444 5.13 -12.88 -25.42
CA ARG A 444 5.64 -11.94 -26.40
C ARG A 444 4.57 -11.50 -27.40
N PHE A 445 3.65 -12.40 -27.76
CA PHE A 445 2.50 -12.06 -28.59
C PHE A 445 1.65 -10.94 -27.97
N VAL A 446 1.32 -11.05 -26.69
CA VAL A 446 0.55 -10.02 -25.97
C VAL A 446 1.31 -8.70 -25.94
N ASP A 447 2.60 -8.73 -25.63
CA ASP A 447 3.44 -7.52 -25.52
C ASP A 447 3.54 -6.77 -26.87
N GLU A 448 3.83 -7.49 -27.96
CA GLU A 448 3.96 -6.91 -29.30
C GLU A 448 2.63 -6.36 -29.82
N VAL A 449 1.53 -7.11 -29.68
CA VAL A 449 0.21 -6.67 -30.16
C VAL A 449 -0.31 -5.49 -29.32
N SER A 450 -0.11 -5.51 -28.00
CA SER A 450 -0.50 -4.39 -27.13
C SER A 450 0.22 -3.09 -27.50
N TRP A 451 1.54 -3.17 -27.75
CA TRP A 451 2.33 -2.04 -28.24
C TRP A 451 1.80 -1.50 -29.57
N GLN A 452 1.63 -2.36 -30.57
CA GLN A 452 1.22 -1.96 -31.92
C GLN A 452 -0.21 -1.38 -31.95
N LEU A 453 -1.15 -1.97 -31.21
CA LEU A 453 -2.50 -1.42 -31.09
C LEU A 453 -2.49 -0.05 -30.41
N THR A 454 -1.68 0.14 -29.36
CA THR A 454 -1.57 1.43 -28.68
C THR A 454 -0.94 2.50 -29.59
N GLN A 455 0.04 2.11 -30.42
CA GLN A 455 0.62 2.98 -31.45
C GLN A 455 -0.43 3.45 -32.46
N LEU A 456 -1.29 2.53 -32.93
CA LEU A 456 -2.40 2.88 -33.82
C LEU A 456 -3.31 3.94 -33.19
N LEU A 457 -3.62 3.85 -31.89
CA LEU A 457 -4.44 4.86 -31.23
C LEU A 457 -3.82 6.26 -31.25
N HIS A 458 -2.51 6.39 -31.03
CA HIS A 458 -1.84 7.69 -31.15
C HIS A 458 -1.83 8.23 -32.59
N LEU A 459 -1.74 7.35 -33.59
CA LEU A 459 -1.84 7.74 -35.01
C LEU A 459 -3.26 8.16 -35.39
N TYR A 460 -4.28 7.45 -34.90
CA TYR A 460 -5.69 7.86 -35.04
C TYR A 460 -5.94 9.22 -34.41
N ASP A 461 -5.41 9.48 -33.20
CA ASP A 461 -5.53 10.80 -32.56
C ASP A 461 -4.99 11.92 -33.46
N ALA A 462 -3.82 11.71 -34.08
CA ALA A 462 -3.21 12.67 -35.00
C ALA A 462 -4.02 12.83 -36.30
N LEU A 463 -4.54 11.75 -36.87
CA LEU A 463 -5.42 11.82 -38.05
C LEU A 463 -6.70 12.59 -37.76
N LEU A 464 -7.34 12.37 -36.60
CA LEU A 464 -8.58 13.05 -36.22
C LEU A 464 -8.40 14.57 -36.03
N ILE A 465 -7.17 15.03 -35.78
CA ILE A 465 -6.83 16.46 -35.79
C ILE A 465 -6.77 17.00 -37.22
N GLN A 466 -6.15 16.25 -38.15
CA GLN A 466 -5.95 16.69 -39.54
C GLN A 466 -7.19 16.50 -40.43
N LEU A 467 -7.99 15.47 -40.15
CA LEU A 467 -9.17 15.05 -40.91
C LEU A 467 -10.41 14.99 -39.99
N PRO A 468 -10.82 16.11 -39.39
CA PRO A 468 -11.84 16.12 -38.34
C PRO A 468 -13.23 15.69 -38.81
N LEU A 469 -13.49 15.68 -40.12
CA LEU A 469 -14.77 15.38 -40.76
C LEU A 469 -14.80 14.03 -41.50
N ASP A 470 -13.77 13.20 -41.33
CA ASP A 470 -13.75 11.84 -41.89
C ASP A 470 -14.33 10.86 -40.87
N GLU A 471 -15.59 10.46 -41.07
CA GLU A 471 -16.36 9.59 -40.17
C GLU A 471 -15.72 8.20 -40.03
N GLN A 472 -15.09 7.68 -41.09
CA GLN A 472 -14.49 6.35 -41.09
C GLN A 472 -13.34 6.26 -40.07
N ILE A 473 -12.54 7.33 -39.94
CA ILE A 473 -11.42 7.38 -39.00
C ILE A 473 -11.92 7.26 -37.54
N TYR A 474 -13.11 7.80 -37.22
CA TYR A 474 -13.69 7.64 -35.88
C TYR A 474 -14.09 6.22 -35.59
N GLU A 475 -14.76 5.55 -36.54
CA GLU A 475 -15.18 4.15 -36.36
C GLU A 475 -13.98 3.21 -36.20
N GLU A 476 -12.92 3.45 -36.97
CA GLU A 476 -11.67 2.70 -36.85
C GLU A 476 -10.96 2.97 -35.51
N ALA A 477 -10.86 4.24 -35.10
CA ALA A 477 -10.27 4.62 -33.81
C ALA A 477 -11.07 4.04 -32.63
N TYR A 478 -12.40 4.09 -32.70
CA TYR A 478 -13.32 3.46 -31.75
C TYR A 478 -13.08 1.96 -31.64
N SER A 479 -13.00 1.26 -32.79
CA SER A 479 -12.75 -0.17 -32.85
C SER A 479 -11.39 -0.54 -32.24
N SER A 480 -10.35 0.26 -32.53
CA SER A 480 -9.02 0.08 -31.94
C SER A 480 -9.02 0.32 -30.43
N ALA A 481 -9.80 1.29 -29.93
CA ALA A 481 -9.90 1.57 -28.50
C ALA A 481 -10.63 0.45 -27.72
N ILE A 482 -11.59 -0.23 -28.35
CA ILE A 482 -12.20 -1.45 -27.80
C ILE A 482 -11.16 -2.56 -27.66
N LEU A 483 -10.37 -2.81 -28.72
CA LEU A 483 -9.37 -3.89 -28.70
C LEU A 483 -8.30 -3.68 -27.63
N THR A 484 -8.01 -2.44 -27.27
CA THR A 484 -7.05 -2.08 -26.21
C THR A 484 -7.68 -1.95 -24.82
N GLY A 485 -9.00 -2.14 -24.69
CA GLY A 485 -9.70 -2.05 -23.41
C GLY A 485 -9.64 -0.66 -22.78
N ASN A 486 -9.70 0.41 -23.59
CA ASN A 486 -9.52 1.78 -23.15
C ASN A 486 -10.86 2.57 -23.19
N PRO A 487 -11.75 2.41 -22.17
CA PRO A 487 -13.06 3.04 -22.16
C PRO A 487 -12.98 4.57 -22.20
N GLU A 488 -11.97 5.17 -21.57
CA GLU A 488 -11.81 6.63 -21.59
C GLU A 488 -11.48 7.15 -23.00
N ARG A 489 -10.67 6.45 -23.80
CA ARG A 489 -10.49 6.81 -25.23
C ARG A 489 -11.75 6.56 -26.05
N ILE A 490 -12.49 5.49 -25.78
CA ILE A 490 -13.78 5.23 -26.42
C ILE A 490 -14.72 6.43 -26.23
N LEU A 491 -14.85 6.96 -25.01
CA LEU A 491 -15.65 8.15 -24.74
C LEU A 491 -15.21 9.35 -25.57
N VAL A 492 -13.90 9.59 -25.69
CA VAL A 492 -13.37 10.70 -26.50
C VAL A 492 -13.81 10.58 -27.97
N TYR A 493 -13.72 9.39 -28.55
CA TYR A 493 -14.10 9.17 -29.94
C TYR A 493 -15.62 9.30 -30.11
N LEU A 494 -16.43 8.63 -29.28
CA LEU A 494 -17.88 8.69 -29.36
C LEU A 494 -18.43 10.11 -29.18
N GLU A 495 -17.92 10.89 -28.23
CA GLU A 495 -18.34 12.29 -28.02
C GLU A 495 -18.02 13.17 -29.22
N ARG A 496 -16.82 13.02 -29.80
CA ARG A 496 -16.43 13.78 -30.98
C ARG A 496 -17.27 13.37 -32.19
N THR A 497 -17.57 12.08 -32.36
CA THR A 497 -18.45 11.60 -33.42
C THR A 497 -19.85 12.18 -33.26
N TYR A 498 -20.44 12.09 -32.06
CA TYR A 498 -21.75 12.66 -31.73
C TYR A 498 -21.83 14.17 -31.97
N GLN A 499 -20.76 14.91 -31.66
CA GLN A 499 -20.72 16.37 -31.86
C GLN A 499 -20.61 16.78 -33.33
N ARG A 500 -20.00 15.94 -34.18
CA ARG A 500 -19.63 16.30 -35.56
C ARG A 500 -20.56 15.71 -36.61
N PHE A 501 -21.08 14.51 -36.39
CA PHE A 501 -21.91 13.79 -37.34
C PHE A 501 -23.35 13.68 -36.86
N GLN A 502 -24.28 13.71 -37.81
CA GLN A 502 -25.71 13.57 -37.54
C GLN A 502 -26.23 12.15 -37.82
N SER A 503 -25.47 11.35 -38.56
CA SER A 503 -25.72 9.92 -38.78
C SER A 503 -25.62 9.15 -37.47
N ASN A 504 -26.47 8.14 -37.32
CA ASN A 504 -26.38 7.13 -36.24
C ASN A 504 -26.31 7.68 -34.80
N ARG A 505 -26.80 8.91 -34.54
CA ARG A 505 -26.73 9.55 -33.22
C ARG A 505 -27.30 8.69 -32.09
N GLY A 506 -28.43 8.03 -32.32
CA GLY A 506 -29.03 7.12 -31.34
C GLY A 506 -28.09 5.97 -30.97
N ASP A 507 -27.38 5.40 -31.94
CA ASP A 507 -26.42 4.31 -31.69
C ASP A 507 -25.17 4.80 -30.95
N ILE A 508 -24.62 5.94 -31.37
CA ILE A 508 -23.46 6.56 -30.73
C ILE A 508 -23.77 6.88 -29.26
N LEU A 509 -24.95 7.43 -28.97
CA LEU A 509 -25.38 7.75 -27.61
C LEU A 509 -25.61 6.49 -26.75
N ARG A 510 -26.14 5.40 -27.32
CA ARG A 510 -26.23 4.11 -26.60
C ARG A 510 -24.86 3.56 -26.23
N ARG A 511 -23.92 3.56 -27.19
CA ARG A 511 -22.52 3.16 -26.94
C ARG A 511 -21.87 4.06 -25.89
N LEU A 512 -22.14 5.36 -25.94
CA LEU A 512 -21.63 6.35 -25.00
C LEU A 512 -22.16 6.07 -23.59
N GLY A 513 -23.47 5.88 -23.44
CA GLY A 513 -24.12 5.51 -22.19
C GLY A 513 -23.54 4.22 -21.61
N SER A 514 -23.47 3.15 -22.40
CA SER A 514 -22.89 1.87 -21.96
C SER A 514 -21.42 2.00 -21.55
N THR A 515 -20.61 2.78 -22.29
CA THR A 515 -19.20 3.01 -21.95
C THR A 515 -19.04 3.78 -20.64
N LEU A 516 -19.89 4.78 -20.38
CA LEU A 516 -19.89 5.54 -19.12
C LEU A 516 -20.23 4.65 -17.92
N VAL A 517 -21.21 3.76 -18.07
CA VAL A 517 -21.57 2.77 -17.04
C VAL A 517 -20.39 1.84 -16.75
N GLY A 518 -19.76 1.30 -17.80
CA GLY A 518 -18.58 0.44 -17.65
C GLY A 518 -17.41 1.16 -16.95
N LEU A 519 -17.19 2.44 -17.27
CA LEU A 519 -16.19 3.26 -16.61
C LEU A 519 -16.52 3.48 -15.12
N ALA A 520 -17.78 3.81 -14.79
CA ALA A 520 -18.21 4.02 -13.40
C ALA A 520 -17.96 2.79 -12.51
N TYR A 521 -18.18 1.56 -13.01
CA TYR A 521 -17.86 0.36 -12.24
C TYR A 521 -16.38 0.05 -12.14
N LYS A 522 -15.60 0.32 -13.19
CA LYS A 522 -14.14 0.13 -13.15
C LYS A 522 -13.51 1.01 -12.06
N GLU A 523 -14.06 2.20 -11.82
CA GLU A 523 -13.59 3.15 -10.81
C GLU A 523 -14.17 2.91 -9.40
N GLY A 524 -15.06 1.92 -9.24
CA GLY A 524 -15.84 1.61 -8.04
C GLY A 524 -15.08 1.03 -6.83
N ASN A 525 -13.86 1.49 -6.54
CA ASN A 525 -13.27 1.35 -5.20
C ASN A 525 -13.78 2.48 -4.29
N GLU A 526 -13.92 2.23 -2.99
CA GLU A 526 -14.64 3.02 -1.94
C GLU A 526 -14.33 4.54 -1.82
N HIS A 527 -13.46 5.11 -2.66
CA HIS A 527 -12.94 6.48 -2.55
C HIS A 527 -13.43 7.46 -3.64
N LEU A 528 -14.23 7.05 -4.64
CA LEU A 528 -14.63 7.90 -5.78
C LEU A 528 -16.15 8.02 -6.00
N THR A 529 -16.94 8.08 -4.92
CA THR A 529 -18.41 8.07 -4.96
C THR A 529 -19.01 9.20 -5.81
N GLU A 530 -18.49 10.42 -5.75
CA GLU A 530 -19.05 11.57 -6.49
C GLU A 530 -18.79 11.47 -8.01
N ARG A 531 -17.58 11.08 -8.42
CA ARG A 531 -17.24 10.88 -9.84
C ARG A 531 -18.06 9.73 -10.44
N ASN A 532 -18.22 8.64 -9.70
CA ASN A 532 -19.04 7.52 -10.16
C ASN A 532 -20.51 7.93 -10.34
N GLN A 533 -21.07 8.70 -9.40
CA GLN A 533 -22.42 9.24 -9.51
C GLN A 533 -22.58 10.16 -10.73
N HIS A 534 -21.61 11.04 -10.98
CA HIS A 534 -21.60 11.91 -12.16
C HIS A 534 -21.57 11.10 -13.46
N LEU A 535 -20.72 10.08 -13.56
CA LEU A 535 -20.64 9.21 -14.75
C LEU A 535 -21.96 8.45 -14.99
N LEU A 536 -22.59 7.92 -13.94
CA LEU A 536 -23.88 7.22 -14.05
C LEU A 536 -25.01 8.17 -14.47
N GLN A 537 -25.04 9.39 -13.91
CA GLN A 537 -26.00 10.41 -14.34
C GLN A 537 -25.81 10.76 -15.82
N ARG A 538 -24.57 10.98 -16.25
CA ARG A 538 -24.27 11.29 -17.66
C ARG A 538 -24.64 10.12 -18.60
N ALA A 539 -24.52 8.89 -18.12
CA ALA A 539 -24.96 7.70 -18.84
C ALA A 539 -26.49 7.67 -19.00
N GLU A 540 -27.24 7.97 -17.93
CA GLU A 540 -28.70 8.05 -17.94
C GLU A 540 -29.18 9.12 -18.93
N GLU A 541 -28.58 10.32 -18.88
CA GLU A 541 -28.87 11.42 -19.81
C GLU A 541 -28.61 11.00 -21.27
N SER A 542 -27.49 10.33 -21.54
CA SER A 542 -27.13 9.85 -22.88
C SER A 542 -28.12 8.81 -23.39
N LEU A 543 -28.57 7.88 -22.54
CA LEU A 543 -29.53 6.83 -22.92
C LEU A 543 -30.93 7.40 -23.15
N HIS A 544 -31.38 8.35 -22.32
CA HIS A 544 -32.63 9.07 -22.56
C HIS A 544 -32.62 9.85 -23.88
N GLU A 545 -31.52 10.56 -24.18
CA GLU A 545 -31.38 11.23 -25.47
C GLU A 545 -31.42 10.22 -26.62
N ALA A 546 -30.73 9.08 -26.48
CA ALA A 546 -30.72 8.02 -27.50
C ALA A 546 -32.12 7.52 -27.82
N ILE A 547 -32.92 7.20 -26.79
CA ILE A 547 -34.32 6.76 -26.91
C ILE A 547 -35.17 7.85 -27.58
N SER A 548 -34.94 9.12 -27.26
CA SER A 548 -35.70 10.23 -27.87
C SER A 548 -35.44 10.41 -29.37
N ILE A 549 -34.24 10.01 -29.84
CA ILE A 549 -33.84 10.09 -31.25
C ILE A 549 -34.29 8.86 -32.02
N ASP A 550 -34.12 7.67 -31.42
CA ASP A 550 -34.36 6.36 -32.00
C ASP A 550 -34.88 5.42 -30.92
N GLU A 551 -36.20 5.38 -30.77
CA GLU A 551 -36.90 4.54 -29.79
C GLU A 551 -36.84 3.07 -30.23
N ASN A 552 -36.05 2.26 -29.52
CA ASN A 552 -35.91 0.83 -29.78
C ASN A 552 -35.70 0.04 -28.48
N GLY A 553 -35.89 -1.28 -28.56
CA GLY A 553 -35.80 -2.15 -27.39
C GLY A 553 -34.43 -2.12 -26.71
N LEU A 554 -33.34 -2.01 -27.48
CA LEU A 554 -31.98 -1.97 -26.96
C LEU A 554 -31.74 -0.73 -26.07
N GLY A 555 -32.23 0.45 -26.46
CA GLY A 555 -32.10 1.67 -25.65
C GLY A 555 -32.79 1.55 -24.30
N HIS A 556 -34.02 1.02 -24.30
CA HIS A 556 -34.78 0.77 -23.07
C HIS A 556 -34.13 -0.31 -22.19
N MET A 557 -33.58 -1.38 -22.77
CA MET A 557 -32.85 -2.41 -22.04
C MET A 557 -31.61 -1.83 -21.33
N LEU A 558 -30.79 -1.07 -22.05
CA LEU A 558 -29.58 -0.45 -21.47
C LEU A 558 -29.92 0.54 -20.35
N LEU A 559 -31.01 1.32 -20.52
CA LEU A 559 -31.50 2.22 -19.47
C LEU A 559 -31.98 1.43 -18.25
N ALA A 560 -32.71 0.34 -18.46
CA ALA A 560 -33.19 -0.52 -17.38
C ALA A 560 -32.02 -1.15 -16.58
N GLU A 561 -30.98 -1.63 -17.25
CA GLU A 561 -29.77 -2.16 -16.60
C GLU A 561 -29.06 -1.10 -15.75
N LEU A 562 -28.92 0.13 -16.28
CA LEU A 562 -28.39 1.25 -15.54
C LEU A 562 -29.25 1.57 -14.30
N LEU A 563 -30.57 1.65 -14.44
CA LEU A 563 -31.50 1.90 -13.34
C LEU A 563 -31.44 0.81 -12.27
N MET A 564 -31.34 -0.47 -12.67
CA MET A 564 -31.13 -1.59 -11.75
C MET A 564 -29.88 -1.41 -10.89
N SER A 565 -28.81 -0.90 -11.48
CA SER A 565 -27.56 -0.68 -10.74
C SER A 565 -27.58 0.50 -9.78
N MET A 566 -28.52 1.42 -9.98
CA MET A 566 -28.80 2.52 -9.07
C MET A 566 -29.88 2.16 -8.05
N ASP A 567 -30.25 0.88 -7.95
CA ASP A 567 -31.34 0.34 -7.11
C ASP A 567 -32.71 1.00 -7.37
N ARG A 568 -32.95 1.50 -8.60
CA ARG A 568 -34.23 2.08 -9.07
C ARG A 568 -35.09 1.02 -9.76
N GLU A 569 -35.46 -0.01 -9.01
CA GLU A 569 -36.09 -1.24 -9.54
C GLU A 569 -37.44 -1.00 -10.24
N GLU A 570 -38.30 -0.13 -9.70
CA GLU A 570 -39.61 0.14 -10.30
C GLU A 570 -39.50 0.80 -11.67
N GLU A 571 -38.55 1.73 -11.84
CA GLU A 571 -38.30 2.38 -13.12
C GLU A 571 -37.65 1.41 -14.09
N ALA A 572 -36.67 0.62 -13.63
CA ALA A 572 -36.02 -0.40 -14.45
C ALA A 572 -37.02 -1.42 -15.01
N GLU A 573 -37.96 -1.90 -14.19
CA GLU A 573 -39.00 -2.83 -14.63
C GLU A 573 -39.85 -2.25 -15.76
N GLN A 574 -40.24 -0.97 -15.65
CA GLN A 574 -41.00 -0.30 -16.71
C GLN A 574 -40.22 -0.23 -18.02
N GLU A 575 -38.93 0.07 -17.94
CA GLU A 575 -38.06 0.14 -19.11
C GLU A 575 -37.82 -1.25 -19.73
N PHE A 576 -37.64 -2.31 -18.94
CA PHE A 576 -37.58 -3.69 -19.46
C PHE A 576 -38.88 -4.11 -20.14
N ILE A 577 -40.04 -3.76 -19.58
CA ILE A 577 -41.34 -4.04 -20.21
C ILE A 577 -41.48 -3.31 -21.55
N LYS A 578 -41.05 -2.03 -21.62
CA LYS A 578 -41.01 -1.30 -22.90
C LYS A 578 -40.07 -1.96 -23.90
N ALA A 579 -38.89 -2.41 -23.46
CA ALA A 579 -37.95 -3.14 -24.32
C ALA A 579 -38.59 -4.40 -24.93
N GLN A 580 -39.33 -5.16 -24.12
CA GLN A 580 -40.06 -6.35 -24.58
C GLN A 580 -41.18 -6.00 -25.58
N GLN A 581 -41.90 -4.89 -25.37
CA GLN A 581 -42.96 -4.41 -26.27
C GLN A 581 -42.44 -3.97 -27.64
N LEU A 582 -41.19 -3.49 -27.70
CA LEU A 582 -40.53 -3.05 -28.93
C LEU A 582 -39.86 -4.20 -29.72
N HIS A 583 -40.21 -5.45 -29.42
CA HIS A 583 -39.78 -6.66 -30.13
C HIS A 583 -38.25 -6.84 -30.18
N ILE A 584 -37.63 -6.86 -29.00
CA ILE A 584 -36.23 -7.26 -28.82
C ILE A 584 -36.08 -8.78 -29.04
N GLU A 585 -35.01 -9.21 -29.71
CA GLU A 585 -34.74 -10.62 -30.05
C GLU A 585 -33.31 -11.00 -29.63
N GLY A 586 -32.95 -12.28 -29.77
CA GLY A 586 -31.57 -12.73 -29.57
C GLY A 586 -31.08 -12.62 -28.12
N GLU A 587 -29.80 -12.29 -27.96
CA GLU A 587 -29.12 -12.19 -26.66
C GLU A 587 -29.71 -11.07 -25.80
N GLU A 588 -30.12 -9.98 -26.44
CA GLU A 588 -30.73 -8.83 -25.78
C GLU A 588 -32.09 -9.19 -25.17
N ALA A 589 -32.88 -10.04 -25.84
CA ALA A 589 -34.11 -10.56 -25.26
C ALA A 589 -33.86 -11.43 -24.02
N ALA A 590 -32.78 -12.21 -24.01
CA ALA A 590 -32.38 -12.96 -22.82
C ALA A 590 -31.97 -12.03 -21.67
N ALA A 591 -31.26 -10.93 -21.97
CA ALA A 591 -30.89 -9.93 -20.96
C ALA A 591 -32.12 -9.23 -20.34
N VAL A 592 -33.12 -8.87 -21.15
CA VAL A 592 -34.38 -8.29 -20.65
C VAL A 592 -35.12 -9.26 -19.72
N GLU A 593 -35.28 -10.53 -20.13
CA GLU A 593 -35.94 -11.54 -19.30
C GLU A 593 -35.13 -11.84 -18.02
N ALA A 594 -33.79 -11.84 -18.09
CA ALA A 594 -32.93 -11.97 -16.92
C ALA A 594 -33.11 -10.79 -15.96
N GLY A 595 -33.20 -9.57 -16.47
CA GLY A 595 -33.47 -8.35 -15.71
C GLY A 595 -34.79 -8.40 -14.95
N LEU A 596 -35.88 -8.77 -15.64
CA LEU A 596 -37.20 -8.95 -15.02
C LEU A 596 -37.21 -10.08 -13.98
N GLY A 597 -36.55 -11.21 -14.28
CA GLY A 597 -36.37 -12.30 -13.32
C GLY A 597 -35.61 -11.85 -12.07
N ASN A 598 -34.54 -11.05 -12.23
CA ASN A 598 -33.77 -10.51 -11.12
C ASN A 598 -34.60 -9.55 -10.25
N ILE A 599 -35.44 -8.71 -10.85
CA ILE A 599 -36.37 -7.83 -10.11
C ILE A 599 -37.35 -8.68 -9.28
N ALA A 600 -37.96 -9.70 -9.88
CA ALA A 600 -38.86 -10.61 -9.18
C ALA A 600 -38.16 -11.34 -8.02
N MET A 601 -36.92 -11.82 -8.23
CA MET A 601 -36.11 -12.43 -7.18
C MET A 601 -35.83 -11.48 -6.01
N ARG A 602 -35.49 -10.22 -6.28
CA ARG A 602 -35.23 -9.20 -5.25
C ARG A 602 -36.48 -8.86 -4.43
N ARG A 603 -37.66 -8.94 -5.06
CA ARG A 603 -38.97 -8.81 -4.39
C ARG A 603 -39.42 -10.08 -3.66
N GLU A 604 -38.57 -11.09 -3.60
CA GLU A 604 -38.85 -12.41 -3.04
C GLU A 604 -40.00 -13.17 -3.74
N ASP A 605 -40.41 -12.75 -4.94
CA ASP A 605 -41.46 -13.40 -5.74
C ASP A 605 -40.86 -14.44 -6.69
N MET A 606 -40.53 -15.60 -6.11
CA MET A 606 -39.93 -16.72 -6.84
C MET A 606 -40.86 -17.26 -7.93
N GLN A 607 -42.18 -17.22 -7.70
CA GLN A 607 -43.17 -17.69 -8.66
C GLN A 607 -43.18 -16.83 -9.92
N ALA A 608 -43.02 -15.51 -9.77
CA ALA A 608 -42.87 -14.60 -10.90
C ALA A 608 -41.49 -14.71 -11.58
N ALA A 609 -40.42 -14.97 -10.82
CA ALA A 609 -39.06 -15.05 -11.37
C ALA A 609 -38.81 -16.26 -12.28
N ILE A 610 -39.34 -17.43 -11.93
CA ILE A 610 -39.12 -18.69 -12.67
C ILE A 610 -39.46 -18.61 -14.17
N PRO A 611 -40.65 -18.15 -14.60
CA PRO A 611 -40.97 -18.10 -16.03
C PRO A 611 -40.01 -17.19 -16.82
N HIS A 612 -39.56 -16.08 -16.22
CA HIS A 612 -38.56 -15.21 -16.83
C HIS A 612 -37.23 -15.95 -17.04
N TYR A 613 -36.68 -16.60 -16.01
CA TYR A 613 -35.44 -17.36 -16.17
C TYR A 613 -35.57 -18.60 -17.07
N GLN A 614 -36.75 -19.24 -17.11
CA GLN A 614 -37.01 -20.30 -18.08
C GLN A 614 -36.94 -19.75 -19.50
N ARG A 615 -37.49 -18.55 -19.74
CA ARG A 615 -37.39 -17.88 -21.02
C ARG A 615 -35.96 -17.53 -21.39
N VAL A 616 -35.14 -17.06 -20.44
CA VAL A 616 -33.69 -16.88 -20.64
C VAL A 616 -33.03 -18.17 -21.09
N ALA A 617 -33.27 -19.29 -20.38
CA ALA A 617 -32.68 -20.58 -20.71
C ALA A 617 -33.16 -21.17 -22.05
N GLU A 618 -34.36 -20.79 -22.52
CA GLU A 618 -34.86 -21.14 -23.86
C GLU A 618 -34.14 -20.34 -24.97
N ILE A 619 -33.90 -19.05 -24.74
CA ILE A 619 -33.25 -18.15 -25.69
C ILE A 619 -31.76 -18.43 -25.77
N ASP A 620 -31.09 -18.41 -24.61
CA ASP A 620 -29.68 -18.73 -24.45
C ASP A 620 -29.46 -19.72 -23.29
N PRO A 621 -29.34 -21.02 -23.59
CA PRO A 621 -29.04 -22.05 -22.60
C PRO A 621 -27.68 -21.92 -21.92
N ARG A 622 -26.81 -21.01 -22.37
CA ARG A 622 -25.48 -20.75 -21.80
C ARG A 622 -25.40 -19.38 -21.11
N TYR A 623 -26.52 -18.67 -20.99
CA TYR A 623 -26.57 -17.36 -20.34
C TYR A 623 -25.97 -17.45 -18.92
N PRO A 624 -25.02 -16.58 -18.55
CA PRO A 624 -24.32 -16.68 -17.28
C PRO A 624 -25.26 -16.72 -16.07
N GLY A 625 -25.07 -17.68 -15.17
CA GLY A 625 -25.84 -17.81 -13.94
C GLY A 625 -27.32 -18.21 -14.07
N VAL A 626 -27.92 -18.32 -15.27
CA VAL A 626 -29.38 -18.58 -15.41
C VAL A 626 -29.83 -19.88 -14.72
N TRP A 627 -29.06 -20.96 -14.88
CA TRP A 627 -29.38 -22.24 -14.28
C TRP A 627 -29.23 -22.22 -12.76
N PHE A 628 -28.29 -21.42 -12.24
CA PHE A 628 -28.17 -21.20 -10.81
C PHE A 628 -29.39 -20.44 -10.28
N SER A 629 -29.84 -19.38 -10.95
CA SER A 629 -31.02 -18.62 -10.57
C SER A 629 -32.30 -19.45 -10.58
N LEU A 630 -32.50 -20.31 -11.61
CA LEU A 630 -33.59 -21.29 -11.63
C LEU A 630 -33.52 -22.27 -10.46
N GLY A 631 -32.33 -22.82 -10.19
CA GLY A 631 -32.13 -23.72 -9.06
C GLY A 631 -32.44 -23.06 -7.72
N PHE A 632 -31.98 -21.81 -7.56
CA PHE A 632 -32.17 -21.03 -6.34
C PHE A 632 -33.64 -20.66 -6.11
N ALA A 633 -34.35 -20.20 -7.14
CA ALA A 633 -35.78 -19.91 -7.04
C ALA A 633 -36.59 -21.16 -6.66
N ASN A 634 -36.33 -22.31 -7.29
CA ASN A 634 -37.01 -23.57 -6.97
C ASN A 634 -36.66 -24.08 -5.56
N ARG A 635 -35.42 -23.90 -5.10
CA ARG A 635 -35.02 -24.24 -3.74
C ARG A 635 -35.80 -23.41 -2.71
N LEU A 636 -35.97 -22.11 -2.96
CA LEU A 636 -36.75 -21.23 -2.07
C LEU A 636 -38.24 -21.58 -2.06
N LEU A 637 -38.77 -22.14 -3.16
CA LEU A 637 -40.11 -22.73 -3.22
C LEU A 637 -40.20 -24.15 -2.64
N ASN A 638 -39.08 -24.70 -2.13
CA ASN A 638 -38.97 -26.05 -1.61
C ASN A 638 -39.24 -27.16 -2.66
N ASP A 639 -39.12 -26.85 -3.95
CA ASP A 639 -39.07 -27.84 -5.04
C ASP A 639 -37.62 -28.31 -5.22
N LEU A 640 -37.16 -29.14 -4.28
CA LEU A 640 -35.77 -29.57 -4.20
C LEU A 640 -35.35 -30.46 -5.38
N ASP A 641 -36.29 -31.19 -5.99
CA ASP A 641 -36.02 -32.08 -7.13
C ASP A 641 -35.69 -31.27 -8.39
N GLN A 642 -36.49 -30.23 -8.69
CA GLN A 642 -36.18 -29.31 -9.80
C GLN A 642 -34.92 -28.49 -9.50
N ALA A 643 -34.76 -28.02 -8.27
CA ALA A 643 -33.57 -27.28 -7.87
C ALA A 643 -32.29 -28.10 -8.09
N GLU A 644 -32.26 -29.38 -7.69
CA GLU A 644 -31.13 -30.28 -7.94
C GLU A 644 -30.82 -30.37 -9.44
N GLY A 645 -31.84 -30.59 -10.28
CA GLY A 645 -31.67 -30.69 -11.73
C GLY A 645 -31.06 -29.43 -12.35
N TYR A 646 -31.54 -28.25 -11.95
CA TYR A 646 -31.01 -26.97 -12.44
C TYR A 646 -29.59 -26.68 -11.94
N TYR A 647 -29.29 -26.95 -10.67
CA TYR A 647 -27.93 -26.80 -10.16
C TYR A 647 -26.95 -27.78 -10.80
N GLN A 648 -27.35 -29.00 -11.10
CA GLN A 648 -26.52 -29.95 -11.87
C GLN A 648 -26.23 -29.42 -13.28
N ARG A 649 -27.20 -28.73 -13.91
CA ARG A 649 -26.97 -28.09 -15.21
C ARG A 649 -26.03 -26.90 -15.10
N ALA A 650 -26.21 -26.05 -14.09
CA ALA A 650 -25.28 -24.96 -13.77
C ALA A 650 -23.86 -25.49 -13.60
N LEU A 651 -23.69 -26.58 -12.86
CA LEU A 651 -22.40 -27.19 -12.59
C LEU A 651 -21.70 -27.72 -13.85
N GLN A 652 -22.45 -28.19 -14.84
CA GLN A 652 -21.89 -28.63 -16.13
C GLN A 652 -21.32 -27.46 -16.94
N LEU A 653 -21.88 -26.27 -16.80
CA LEU A 653 -21.46 -25.07 -17.53
C LEU A 653 -20.37 -24.30 -16.77
N GLU A 654 -20.49 -24.23 -15.45
CA GLU A 654 -19.62 -23.45 -14.56
C GLU A 654 -19.02 -24.33 -13.45
N PRO A 655 -18.14 -25.30 -13.77
CA PRO A 655 -17.59 -26.25 -12.78
C PRO A 655 -16.69 -25.60 -11.71
N GLY A 656 -16.32 -24.34 -11.91
CA GLY A 656 -15.54 -23.52 -10.98
C GLY A 656 -16.38 -22.80 -9.92
N ASP A 657 -17.69 -22.63 -10.10
CA ASP A 657 -18.50 -21.85 -9.16
C ASP A 657 -18.79 -22.63 -7.87
N ILE A 658 -18.15 -22.18 -6.79
CA ILE A 658 -18.24 -22.76 -5.45
C ILE A 658 -19.68 -22.71 -4.90
N ARG A 659 -20.47 -21.69 -5.28
CA ARG A 659 -21.85 -21.51 -4.80
C ARG A 659 -22.74 -22.69 -5.19
N ILE A 660 -22.53 -23.24 -6.39
CA ILE A 660 -23.30 -24.39 -6.90
C ILE A 660 -23.08 -25.63 -6.03
N TYR A 661 -21.82 -25.89 -5.64
CA TYR A 661 -21.49 -27.02 -4.76
C TYR A 661 -22.11 -26.88 -3.37
N ALA A 662 -22.12 -25.66 -2.83
CA ALA A 662 -22.73 -25.38 -1.53
C ALA A 662 -24.25 -25.65 -1.57
N GLU A 663 -24.93 -25.19 -2.62
CA GLU A 663 -26.38 -25.37 -2.76
C GLU A 663 -26.77 -26.84 -2.99
N LEU A 664 -26.04 -27.58 -3.85
CA LEU A 664 -26.25 -29.02 -4.01
C LEU A 664 -25.97 -29.79 -2.71
N THR A 665 -24.94 -29.39 -1.96
CA THR A 665 -24.63 -29.99 -0.65
C THR A 665 -25.80 -29.77 0.31
N ALA A 666 -26.35 -28.56 0.39
CA ALA A 666 -27.48 -28.27 1.25
C ALA A 666 -28.70 -29.13 0.88
N ILE A 667 -29.02 -29.26 -0.42
CA ILE A 667 -30.12 -30.12 -0.90
C ILE A 667 -29.88 -31.59 -0.50
N TYR A 668 -28.66 -32.10 -0.71
CA TYR A 668 -28.34 -33.49 -0.37
C TYR A 668 -28.35 -33.76 1.12
N MET A 669 -27.91 -32.81 1.95
CA MET A 669 -27.99 -32.96 3.40
C MET A 669 -29.45 -32.91 3.88
N ASN A 670 -30.27 -32.01 3.33
CA ASN A 670 -31.69 -31.90 3.67
C ASN A 670 -32.53 -33.13 3.25
N THR A 671 -32.08 -33.85 2.21
CA THR A 671 -32.72 -35.07 1.72
C THR A 671 -32.07 -36.35 2.25
N GLU A 672 -31.21 -36.25 3.27
CA GLU A 672 -30.49 -37.37 3.91
C GLU A 672 -29.54 -38.15 2.96
N GLN A 673 -29.13 -37.53 1.86
CA GLN A 673 -28.22 -38.09 0.85
C GLN A 673 -26.76 -37.66 1.09
N ALA A 674 -26.27 -37.75 2.33
CA ALA A 674 -24.95 -37.24 2.72
C ALA A 674 -23.78 -37.83 1.88
N GLN A 675 -23.91 -39.06 1.38
CA GLN A 675 -22.90 -39.66 0.51
C GLN A 675 -22.81 -39.00 -0.88
N LYS A 676 -23.94 -38.49 -1.42
CA LYS A 676 -23.93 -37.65 -2.64
C LYS A 676 -23.27 -36.30 -2.36
N ALA A 677 -23.61 -35.66 -1.23
CA ALA A 677 -22.99 -34.41 -0.78
C ALA A 677 -21.45 -34.53 -0.70
N ARG A 678 -20.96 -35.63 -0.12
CA ARG A 678 -19.52 -35.92 -0.11
C ARG A 678 -18.93 -35.99 -1.52
N THR A 679 -19.60 -36.71 -2.42
CA THR A 679 -19.10 -36.96 -3.79
C THR A 679 -18.99 -35.66 -4.58
N ILE A 680 -20.00 -34.78 -4.47
CA ILE A 680 -20.02 -33.50 -5.20
C ILE A 680 -18.95 -32.54 -4.66
N LEU A 681 -18.74 -32.51 -3.34
CA LEU A 681 -17.69 -31.69 -2.73
C LEU A 681 -16.27 -32.20 -3.06
N GLU A 682 -16.07 -33.53 -3.11
CA GLU A 682 -14.81 -34.12 -3.59
C GLU A 682 -14.55 -33.76 -5.06
N GLN A 683 -15.59 -33.64 -5.89
CA GLN A 683 -15.46 -33.10 -7.24
C GLN A 683 -15.10 -31.61 -7.24
N GLY A 684 -15.78 -30.79 -6.43
CA GLY A 684 -15.50 -29.35 -6.36
C GLY A 684 -14.09 -29.02 -5.88
N ILE A 685 -13.54 -29.82 -4.97
CA ILE A 685 -12.15 -29.66 -4.53
C ILE A 685 -11.16 -29.99 -5.67
N ARG A 686 -11.50 -30.92 -6.57
CA ARG A 686 -10.64 -31.21 -7.74
C ARG A 686 -10.61 -30.04 -8.72
N THR A 687 -11.72 -29.33 -8.90
CA THR A 687 -11.80 -28.16 -9.79
C THR A 687 -11.31 -26.88 -9.13
N ASN A 688 -11.48 -26.76 -7.80
CA ASN A 688 -11.10 -25.59 -7.00
C ASN A 688 -10.20 -26.00 -5.81
N PRO A 689 -8.93 -26.38 -6.06
CA PRO A 689 -8.06 -26.96 -5.03
C PRO A 689 -7.63 -25.99 -3.92
N ALA A 690 -7.82 -24.68 -4.12
CA ALA A 690 -7.50 -23.64 -3.15
C ALA A 690 -8.72 -23.09 -2.39
N SER A 691 -9.90 -23.73 -2.52
CA SER A 691 -11.12 -23.24 -1.88
C SER A 691 -11.26 -23.72 -0.44
N ALA A 692 -10.94 -22.85 0.53
CA ALA A 692 -11.18 -23.11 1.96
C ALA A 692 -12.65 -23.45 2.25
N HIS A 693 -13.59 -22.79 1.55
CA HIS A 693 -15.02 -23.00 1.70
C HIS A 693 -15.43 -24.46 1.40
N LEU A 694 -14.95 -25.03 0.29
CA LEU A 694 -15.29 -26.42 -0.08
C LEU A 694 -14.70 -27.45 0.88
N PHE A 695 -13.49 -27.20 1.41
CA PHE A 695 -12.90 -28.06 2.44
C PHE A 695 -13.70 -28.02 3.75
N ALA A 696 -14.18 -26.83 4.16
CA ALA A 696 -15.03 -26.68 5.34
C ALA A 696 -16.39 -27.39 5.18
N LEU A 697 -17.04 -27.23 4.03
CA LEU A 697 -18.28 -27.96 3.73
C LEU A 697 -18.08 -29.48 3.80
N LEU A 698 -16.99 -29.98 3.21
CA LEU A 698 -16.69 -31.41 3.23
C LEU A 698 -16.38 -31.90 4.64
N ALA A 699 -15.68 -31.10 5.45
CA ALA A 699 -15.45 -31.43 6.85
C ALA A 699 -16.77 -31.59 7.62
N SER A 700 -17.72 -30.66 7.41
CA SER A 700 -19.06 -30.73 7.97
C SER A 700 -19.80 -32.01 7.55
N VAL A 701 -19.84 -32.30 6.25
CA VAL A 701 -20.52 -33.50 5.71
C VAL A 701 -19.88 -34.79 6.24
N LEU A 702 -18.54 -34.88 6.31
CA LEU A 702 -17.85 -36.06 6.85
C LEU A 702 -18.13 -36.25 8.35
N PHE A 703 -18.30 -35.15 9.09
CA PHE A 703 -18.64 -35.21 10.49
C PHE A 703 -20.04 -35.81 10.69
N GLU A 704 -21.03 -35.37 9.91
CA GLU A 704 -22.40 -35.90 9.90
C GLU A 704 -22.46 -37.39 9.51
N ILE A 705 -21.63 -37.82 8.55
CA ILE A 705 -21.51 -39.24 8.16
C ILE A 705 -20.81 -40.09 9.26
N GLY A 706 -20.20 -39.44 10.26
CA GLY A 706 -19.49 -40.10 11.36
C GLY A 706 -17.99 -40.34 11.10
N ASP A 707 -17.44 -39.91 9.96
CA ASP A 707 -16.00 -39.92 9.69
C ASP A 707 -15.31 -38.72 10.36
N LYS A 708 -15.24 -38.76 11.69
CA LYS A 708 -14.64 -37.69 12.51
C LYS A 708 -13.16 -37.45 12.18
N ARG A 709 -12.43 -38.48 11.71
CA ARG A 709 -11.01 -38.35 11.32
C ARG A 709 -10.86 -37.69 9.96
N GLY A 710 -11.70 -38.05 9.00
CA GLY A 710 -11.79 -37.38 7.71
C GLY A 710 -12.18 -35.91 7.88
N ALA A 711 -13.20 -35.64 8.71
CA ALA A 711 -13.68 -34.30 9.01
C ALA A 711 -12.56 -33.39 9.54
N GLN A 712 -11.81 -33.84 10.55
CA GLN A 712 -10.70 -33.06 11.11
C GLN A 712 -9.64 -32.75 10.04
N ARG A 713 -9.22 -33.73 9.23
CA ARG A 713 -8.21 -33.50 8.19
C ARG A 713 -8.64 -32.45 7.17
N ARG A 714 -9.92 -32.45 6.78
CA ARG A 714 -10.44 -31.45 5.82
C ARG A 714 -10.58 -30.08 6.46
N LEU A 715 -10.95 -30.02 7.74
CA LEU A 715 -10.97 -28.77 8.50
C LEU A 715 -9.56 -28.15 8.62
N ASP A 716 -8.55 -28.95 8.92
CA ASP A 716 -7.16 -28.47 9.05
C ASP A 716 -6.65 -27.84 7.72
N GLU A 717 -7.02 -28.42 6.57
CA GLU A 717 -6.72 -27.82 5.26
C GLU A 717 -7.48 -26.51 5.00
N ALA A 718 -8.76 -26.44 5.41
CA ALA A 718 -9.55 -25.23 5.30
C ALA A 718 -8.95 -24.08 6.14
N GLU A 719 -8.53 -24.37 7.38
CA GLU A 719 -7.87 -23.41 8.28
C GLU A 719 -6.49 -22.97 7.76
N ARG A 720 -5.77 -23.86 7.06
CA ARG A 720 -4.49 -23.51 6.43
C ARG A 720 -4.67 -22.53 5.27
N LEU A 721 -5.76 -22.67 4.52
CA LEU A 721 -6.07 -21.82 3.37
C LEU A 721 -6.65 -20.47 3.79
N ASP A 722 -7.66 -20.49 4.66
CA ASP A 722 -8.27 -19.29 5.22
C ASP A 722 -8.86 -19.58 6.61
N PRO A 723 -8.15 -19.25 7.70
CA PRO A 723 -8.64 -19.46 9.05
C PRO A 723 -9.71 -18.44 9.48
N THR A 724 -9.86 -17.34 8.74
CA THR A 724 -10.78 -16.26 9.09
C THR A 724 -12.16 -16.42 8.48
N LEU A 725 -12.30 -17.23 7.44
CA LEU A 725 -13.57 -17.48 6.75
C LEU A 725 -14.67 -18.00 7.71
N ASP A 726 -15.85 -17.37 7.68
CA ASP A 726 -16.94 -17.64 8.62
C ASP A 726 -17.38 -19.12 8.68
N ILE A 727 -17.45 -19.79 7.53
CA ILE A 727 -17.82 -21.21 7.48
C ILE A 727 -16.75 -22.10 8.12
N VAL A 728 -15.47 -21.74 7.98
CA VAL A 728 -14.36 -22.47 8.61
C VAL A 728 -14.47 -22.35 10.13
N GLN A 729 -14.70 -21.13 10.63
CA GLN A 729 -14.89 -20.89 12.06
C GLN A 729 -16.14 -21.63 12.60
N SER A 730 -17.23 -21.62 11.85
CA SER A 730 -18.50 -22.25 12.22
C SER A 730 -18.36 -23.78 12.31
N VAL A 731 -17.79 -24.41 11.29
CA VAL A 731 -17.56 -25.86 11.27
C VAL A 731 -16.57 -26.27 12.36
N ARG A 732 -15.54 -25.46 12.61
CA ARG A 732 -14.59 -25.66 13.71
C ARG A 732 -15.29 -25.70 15.06
N GLN A 733 -16.13 -24.70 15.35
CA GLN A 733 -16.88 -24.64 16.61
C GLN A 733 -17.81 -25.84 16.75
N HIS A 734 -18.52 -26.21 15.67
CA HIS A 734 -19.41 -27.36 15.65
C HIS A 734 -18.67 -28.66 16.01
N ILE A 735 -17.60 -29.00 15.28
CA ILE A 735 -16.81 -30.22 15.48
C ILE A 735 -16.17 -30.26 16.89
N TYR A 736 -15.70 -29.13 17.43
CA TYR A 736 -15.09 -29.09 18.77
C TYR A 736 -16.10 -29.10 19.92
N SER A 737 -17.31 -28.59 19.72
CA SER A 737 -18.36 -28.60 20.75
C SER A 737 -18.87 -30.01 21.06
N GLU A 738 -19.00 -30.85 20.03
CA GLU A 738 -19.39 -32.26 20.13
C GLU A 738 -18.31 -33.15 20.76
N LYS A 739 -17.02 -32.78 20.68
CA LYS A 739 -15.94 -33.50 21.40
C LYS A 739 -16.01 -33.33 22.93
N LYS A 740 -16.76 -32.35 23.44
CA LYS A 740 -16.89 -32.05 24.88
C LYS A 740 -18.11 -32.70 25.52
N LYS A 741 -19.01 -33.30 24.75
CA LYS A 741 -20.12 -34.14 25.22
C LYS A 741 -19.70 -35.60 25.18
#